data_AF-A0A3Q2QVB7-F1
#
_entry.id   AF-A0A3Q2QVB7-F1
#
_cell.length_a   1.000
_cell.length_b   1.000
_cell.length_c   1.000
_cell.angle_alpha   90.00
_cell.angle_beta   90.00
_cell.angle_gamma   90.00
#
_symmetry.space_group_name_H-M   'P 1'
#
loop_
_entity.id
_entity.type
_entity.pdbx_description
1 polymer ?
#
loop_
_entity_poly.entity_id
_entity_poly.type
_entity_poly.pdbx_seq_one_letter_code
_entity_poly.pdbx_strand_id
1 'polypeptide(L)'
;METGVLPHQGDLLLHPLSNPGAAGLCPEMLEVADEANRAGDFTLAVEIYSSQLADLQQPDRGLCLRKGDSLARAGRISEALEAYCAAASLGKLRPDELPALVEAIARTLRGKELGLPVAPTGQTKSGGQEGAQNDGECEEDEAPDMFSCGLCKCLLHEPATLDCGHTFCKRCLEDDSVTDCASCEQKVGQGERRVNVVLSGLLDKLFEAESRARKMWVEGEAWWRRRDLAEALERYNAAIDLVPSSGRLLCQRAELHMEMRNFSQAAQDANSLCRLKPLWTKVLSEVFSSVFENQDMPTPLHPLQGGFATRLIKPPALIQSLRPLTQKPGCSSQDSEFSVAKSTPVDGSPSELCPPSPAKSDPAAGEGGSKSLADVLASLPAPHGGLKRKHSSDGASAPFNPPSKLSKPDDGNAVQKASVCGGRAVPADLLDSGDLECSLCMRLFYEPVATPCGHTFCLKCLERCLDHNPNCPLCKENLAEFLATRGYNKTFLMEEFLQRYLGDELAERKKIHEEEMKELSNLNQEVPIFVCTMAFPTIPCPLHVFEPRYRLMIRRSMETGTKQFGMCIADELKGFADYGCMLQVRDVKFFPDGRSVVDTIGVSRFKVISHGQRDGYHTAKIEYLEDRKVEGEDLVELLKLHDSAYEQANNWFTSLKDNMKSQILSHFGHLPSKDPDPQAYPEGPAWCWWLLAVLPLESRAQLTILAMNSLKDRLIAIRRVLIFVTRKRPR
;
A
#
# COMPACT_ATOMS: atom_id res chain seq x y z
N MET A 1 35.38 -31.56 -49.43
CA MET A 1 35.31 -32.42 -48.24
C MET A 1 35.61 -31.53 -47.04
N GLU A 2 34.68 -31.24 -46.14
CA GLU A 2 33.22 -31.48 -46.13
C GLU A 2 32.52 -30.26 -45.50
N THR A 3 31.32 -29.95 -45.95
CA THR A 3 30.54 -28.80 -45.49
C THR A 3 29.54 -29.24 -44.41
N GLY A 4 29.83 -28.91 -43.15
CA GLY A 4 28.90 -29.12 -42.04
C GLY A 4 27.83 -28.02 -42.01
N VAL A 5 26.61 -28.33 -42.43
CA VAL A 5 25.44 -27.46 -42.30
C VAL A 5 24.79 -27.71 -40.94
N LEU A 6 24.74 -26.70 -40.08
CA LEU A 6 23.91 -26.69 -38.87
C LEU A 6 22.48 -26.26 -39.25
N PRO A 7 21.43 -27.05 -38.94
CA PRO A 7 20.06 -26.64 -39.16
C PRO A 7 19.57 -25.74 -38.01
N HIS A 8 19.19 -24.50 -38.35
CA HIS A 8 18.31 -23.68 -37.52
C HIS A 8 16.85 -23.96 -37.94
N GLN A 9 16.05 -24.58 -37.08
CA GLN A 9 14.59 -24.64 -37.22
C GLN A 9 13.94 -24.73 -35.83
N GLY A 10 12.72 -24.21 -35.68
CA GLY A 10 12.00 -24.26 -34.41
C GLY A 10 11.45 -25.65 -34.17
N ASP A 11 11.89 -26.31 -33.10
CA ASP A 11 11.45 -27.65 -32.75
C ASP A 11 9.95 -27.67 -32.43
N LEU A 12 9.18 -28.40 -33.25
CA LEU A 12 8.02 -29.10 -32.70
C LEU A 12 8.54 -30.03 -31.60
N LEU A 13 7.99 -29.95 -30.40
CA LEU A 13 8.18 -30.97 -29.37
C LEU A 13 7.56 -32.29 -29.85
N LEU A 14 8.31 -33.06 -30.63
CA LEU A 14 7.90 -34.34 -31.16
C LEU A 14 7.85 -35.36 -30.02
N HIS A 15 6.64 -35.78 -29.64
CA HIS A 15 6.45 -36.77 -28.59
C HIS A 15 7.27 -38.04 -28.87
N PRO A 16 8.12 -38.49 -27.93
CA PRO A 16 8.99 -39.64 -28.15
C PRO A 16 8.17 -40.93 -28.22
N LEU A 17 8.57 -41.83 -29.13
CA LEU A 17 7.98 -43.16 -29.24
C LEU A 17 8.34 -43.98 -27.99
N SER A 18 7.39 -44.77 -27.50
CA SER A 18 7.59 -45.66 -26.36
C SER A 18 8.39 -46.90 -26.73
N ASN A 19 8.28 -47.37 -27.99
CA ASN A 19 9.16 -48.41 -28.53
C ASN A 19 9.53 -48.12 -30.01
N PRO A 20 10.67 -47.47 -30.30
CA PRO A 20 11.12 -47.16 -31.66
C PRO A 20 11.42 -48.40 -32.54
N GLY A 21 11.61 -49.58 -31.93
CA GLY A 21 11.94 -50.82 -32.62
C GLY A 21 10.78 -51.82 -32.75
N ALA A 22 9.54 -51.38 -32.54
CA ALA A 22 8.37 -52.25 -32.66
C ALA A 22 8.15 -52.74 -34.10
N ALA A 23 7.98 -54.05 -34.28
CA ALA A 23 7.66 -54.63 -35.57
C ALA A 23 6.30 -54.10 -36.08
N GLY A 24 6.30 -53.46 -37.24
CA GLY A 24 5.15 -52.73 -37.80
C GLY A 24 5.40 -51.24 -38.02
N LEU A 25 6.43 -50.65 -37.38
CA LEU A 25 6.83 -49.26 -37.61
C LEU A 25 7.80 -49.11 -38.79
N CYS A 26 7.55 -48.12 -39.64
CA CYS A 26 8.39 -47.67 -40.74
C CYS A 26 8.93 -46.26 -40.41
N PRO A 27 10.19 -46.12 -39.96
CA PRO A 27 10.78 -44.82 -39.59
C PRO A 27 10.68 -43.78 -40.70
N GLU A 28 10.84 -44.20 -41.96
CA GLU A 28 10.76 -43.34 -43.14
C GLU A 28 9.36 -42.73 -43.31
N MET A 29 8.30 -43.49 -42.98
CA MET A 29 6.93 -42.97 -43.00
C MET A 29 6.69 -41.96 -41.87
N LEU A 30 7.32 -42.15 -40.71
CA LEU A 30 7.23 -41.20 -39.60
C LEU A 30 7.96 -39.89 -39.91
N GLU A 31 9.11 -39.94 -40.58
CA GLU A 31 9.78 -38.74 -41.11
C GLU A 31 8.91 -37.98 -42.12
N VAL A 32 8.21 -38.70 -43.01
CA VAL A 32 7.26 -38.10 -43.96
C VAL A 32 6.05 -37.48 -43.23
N ALA A 33 5.55 -38.10 -42.15
CA ALA A 33 4.47 -37.53 -41.34
C ALA A 33 4.91 -36.28 -40.54
N ASP A 34 6.14 -36.29 -40.00
CA ASP A 34 6.74 -35.15 -39.32
C ASP A 34 6.99 -33.98 -40.32
N GLU A 35 7.40 -34.28 -41.56
CA GLU A 35 7.55 -33.29 -42.64
C GLU A 35 6.20 -32.76 -43.15
N ALA A 36 5.18 -33.61 -43.31
CA ALA A 36 3.83 -33.17 -43.64
C ALA A 36 3.26 -32.22 -42.56
N ASN A 37 3.54 -32.51 -41.28
CA ASN A 37 3.23 -31.61 -40.17
C ASN A 37 3.98 -30.27 -40.22
N ARG A 38 5.26 -30.25 -40.66
CA ARG A 38 6.02 -29.01 -40.89
C ARG A 38 5.48 -28.21 -42.09
N ALA A 39 5.05 -28.89 -43.14
CA ALA A 39 4.45 -28.30 -44.34
C ALA A 39 3.00 -27.82 -44.13
N GLY A 40 2.35 -28.18 -43.01
CA GLY A 40 0.97 -27.84 -42.69
C GLY A 40 -0.09 -28.79 -43.28
N ASP A 41 0.32 -29.90 -43.92
CA ASP A 41 -0.60 -30.96 -44.34
C ASP A 41 -0.87 -31.93 -43.17
N PHE A 42 -1.65 -31.42 -42.22
CA PHE A 42 -2.07 -32.18 -41.05
C PHE A 42 -2.96 -33.38 -41.41
N THR A 43 -3.58 -33.42 -42.60
CA THR A 43 -4.45 -34.53 -43.00
C THR A 43 -3.61 -35.73 -43.40
N LEU A 44 -2.60 -35.52 -44.25
CA LEU A 44 -1.64 -36.55 -44.64
C LEU A 44 -0.87 -37.09 -43.42
N ALA A 45 -0.42 -36.22 -42.51
CA ALA A 45 0.22 -36.65 -41.27
C ALA A 45 -0.69 -37.57 -40.42
N VAL A 46 -1.97 -37.23 -40.27
CA VAL A 46 -2.96 -38.04 -39.53
C VAL A 46 -3.21 -39.39 -40.20
N GLU A 47 -3.28 -39.45 -41.53
CA GLU A 47 -3.43 -40.71 -42.26
C GLU A 47 -2.23 -41.63 -42.04
N ILE A 48 -1.00 -41.09 -42.13
CA ILE A 48 0.22 -41.86 -41.90
C ILE A 48 0.30 -42.36 -40.45
N TYR A 49 0.12 -41.51 -39.44
CA TYR A 49 0.11 -41.98 -38.04
C TYR A 49 -1.02 -42.97 -37.77
N SER A 50 -2.16 -42.87 -38.46
CA SER A 50 -3.26 -43.83 -38.32
C SER A 50 -2.93 -45.19 -38.93
N SER A 51 -2.23 -45.23 -40.06
CA SER A 51 -1.70 -46.47 -40.65
C SER A 51 -0.69 -47.11 -39.71
N GLN A 52 0.30 -46.34 -39.25
CA GLN A 52 1.36 -46.84 -38.37
C GLN A 52 0.84 -47.31 -37.00
N LEU A 53 -0.25 -46.73 -36.49
CA LEU A 53 -0.95 -47.23 -35.29
C LEU A 53 -1.78 -48.49 -35.55
N ALA A 54 -2.21 -48.75 -36.79
CA ALA A 54 -2.96 -49.95 -37.15
C ALA A 54 -2.06 -51.17 -37.42
N ASP A 55 -0.83 -50.93 -37.89
CA ASP A 55 0.18 -51.98 -38.12
C ASP A 55 0.86 -52.47 -36.81
N LEU A 56 0.65 -51.75 -35.71
CA LEU A 56 1.14 -52.10 -34.37
C LEU A 56 0.21 -53.06 -33.61
N GLN A 57 0.79 -54.07 -32.95
CA GLN A 57 0.04 -54.99 -32.06
C GLN A 57 -0.47 -54.33 -30.76
N GLN A 58 0.16 -53.24 -30.32
CA GLN A 58 -0.28 -52.41 -29.21
C GLN A 58 -0.06 -50.94 -29.58
N PRO A 59 -1.03 -50.03 -29.32
CA PRO A 59 -0.88 -48.62 -29.67
C PRO A 59 0.28 -47.99 -28.91
N ASP A 60 1.11 -47.21 -29.62
CA ASP A 60 2.22 -46.46 -29.01
C ASP A 60 1.73 -45.08 -28.53
N ARG A 61 2.08 -44.73 -27.29
CA ARG A 61 1.65 -43.48 -26.64
C ARG A 61 2.13 -42.23 -27.39
N GLY A 62 3.38 -42.23 -27.88
CA GLY A 62 3.97 -41.11 -28.60
C GLY A 62 3.27 -40.89 -29.94
N LEU A 63 2.96 -41.97 -30.66
CA LEU A 63 2.17 -41.91 -31.90
C LEU A 63 0.74 -41.43 -31.67
N CYS A 64 0.07 -41.87 -30.59
CA CYS A 64 -1.25 -41.35 -30.22
C CYS A 64 -1.22 -39.84 -29.96
N LEU A 65 -0.18 -39.32 -29.29
CA LEU A 65 -0.01 -37.88 -29.07
C LEU A 65 0.26 -37.11 -30.36
N ARG A 66 1.21 -37.55 -31.20
CA ARG A 66 1.49 -36.91 -32.50
C ARG A 66 0.25 -36.87 -33.40
N LYS A 67 -0.54 -37.95 -33.41
CA LYS A 67 -1.84 -38.00 -34.10
C LYS A 67 -2.84 -37.00 -33.50
N GLY A 68 -2.90 -36.90 -32.17
CA GLY A 68 -3.71 -35.91 -31.44
C GLY A 68 -3.36 -34.47 -31.79
N ASP A 69 -2.07 -34.11 -31.78
CA ASP A 69 -1.58 -32.78 -32.16
C ASP A 69 -1.98 -32.43 -33.60
N SER A 70 -1.80 -33.39 -34.51
CA SER A 70 -2.08 -33.21 -35.94
C SER A 70 -3.58 -33.04 -36.19
N LEU A 71 -4.43 -33.85 -35.54
CA LEU A 71 -5.89 -33.69 -35.55
C LEU A 71 -6.35 -32.35 -34.94
N ALA A 72 -5.71 -31.90 -33.85
CA ALA A 72 -6.01 -30.61 -33.23
C ALA A 72 -5.65 -29.45 -34.16
N ARG A 73 -4.47 -29.47 -34.78
CA ARG A 73 -4.03 -28.47 -35.77
C ARG A 73 -4.90 -28.47 -37.03
N ALA A 74 -5.38 -29.63 -37.47
CA ALA A 74 -6.39 -29.77 -38.52
C ALA A 74 -7.80 -29.28 -38.13
N GLY A 75 -8.03 -28.85 -36.88
CA GLY A 75 -9.34 -28.40 -36.39
C GLY A 75 -10.32 -29.55 -36.09
N ARG A 76 -9.90 -30.81 -36.19
CA ARG A 76 -10.70 -32.03 -35.95
C ARG A 76 -10.73 -32.37 -34.45
N ILE A 77 -11.16 -31.42 -33.62
CA ILE A 77 -11.04 -31.47 -32.14
C ILE A 77 -11.66 -32.73 -31.53
N SER A 78 -12.81 -33.19 -32.01
CA SER A 78 -13.45 -34.40 -31.46
C SER A 78 -12.58 -35.65 -31.64
N GLU A 79 -11.93 -35.80 -32.79
CA GLU A 79 -11.04 -36.92 -33.07
C GLU A 79 -9.67 -36.74 -32.40
N ALA A 80 -9.20 -35.49 -32.27
CA ALA A 80 -8.01 -35.16 -31.48
C ALA A 80 -8.19 -35.62 -30.03
N LEU A 81 -9.33 -35.29 -29.41
CA LEU A 81 -9.68 -35.73 -28.05
C LEU A 81 -9.69 -37.26 -27.93
N GLU A 82 -10.19 -38.00 -28.93
CA GLU A 82 -10.14 -39.47 -28.93
C GLU A 82 -8.68 -39.99 -28.97
N ALA A 83 -7.79 -39.34 -29.74
CA ALA A 83 -6.38 -39.69 -29.78
C ALA A 83 -5.62 -39.36 -28.47
N TYR A 84 -5.90 -38.22 -27.83
CA TYR A 84 -5.36 -37.91 -26.49
C TYR A 84 -5.94 -38.85 -25.41
N CYS A 85 -7.21 -39.25 -25.50
CA CYS A 85 -7.77 -40.29 -24.62
C CYS A 85 -7.03 -41.63 -24.77
N ALA A 86 -6.71 -42.03 -26.01
CA ALA A 86 -5.92 -43.23 -26.26
C ALA A 86 -4.51 -43.11 -25.65
N ALA A 87 -3.83 -41.98 -25.82
CA ALA A 87 -2.54 -41.73 -25.17
C ALA A 87 -2.63 -41.76 -23.62
N ALA A 88 -3.66 -41.14 -23.04
CA ALA A 88 -3.89 -41.13 -21.59
C ALA A 88 -4.09 -42.55 -21.03
N SER A 89 -4.77 -43.43 -21.76
CA SER A 89 -4.98 -44.84 -21.37
C SER A 89 -3.69 -45.67 -21.31
N LEU A 90 -2.61 -45.19 -21.94
CA LEU A 90 -1.29 -45.83 -21.97
C LEU A 90 -0.30 -45.18 -20.97
N GLY A 91 -0.58 -43.96 -20.50
CA GLY A 91 0.20 -43.30 -19.47
C GLY A 91 -0.19 -41.82 -19.30
N LYS A 92 -0.24 -41.38 -18.04
CA LYS A 92 -0.64 -40.02 -17.60
C LYS A 92 -0.17 -38.92 -18.56
N LEU A 93 -1.08 -38.07 -19.01
CA LEU A 93 -0.77 -36.88 -19.81
C LEU A 93 -0.11 -35.80 -18.95
N ARG A 94 0.84 -35.08 -19.53
CA ARG A 94 1.57 -33.97 -18.90
C ARG A 94 1.16 -32.64 -19.55
N PRO A 95 1.20 -31.49 -18.85
CA PRO A 95 0.79 -30.21 -19.43
C PRO A 95 1.56 -29.81 -20.70
N ASP A 96 2.83 -30.21 -20.82
CA ASP A 96 3.66 -30.01 -22.02
C ASP A 96 3.18 -30.80 -23.26
N GLU A 97 2.26 -31.75 -23.09
CA GLU A 97 1.73 -32.62 -24.14
C GLU A 97 0.33 -32.20 -24.65
N LEU A 98 -0.23 -31.12 -24.10
CA LEU A 98 -1.55 -30.57 -24.48
C LEU A 98 -1.57 -29.21 -25.23
N PRO A 99 -0.46 -28.48 -25.51
CA PRO A 99 -0.55 -27.15 -26.13
C PRO A 99 -1.35 -27.12 -27.44
N ALA A 100 -1.15 -28.08 -28.34
CA ALA A 100 -1.83 -28.10 -29.64
C ALA A 100 -3.36 -28.28 -29.50
N LEU A 101 -3.82 -29.11 -28.55
CA LEU A 101 -5.24 -29.31 -28.24
C LEU A 101 -5.87 -28.03 -27.68
N VAL A 102 -5.23 -27.42 -26.68
CA VAL A 102 -5.76 -26.22 -26.01
C VAL A 102 -5.80 -25.03 -26.97
N GLU A 103 -4.77 -24.86 -27.80
CA GLU A 103 -4.71 -23.79 -28.80
C GLU A 103 -5.76 -23.99 -29.91
N ALA A 104 -6.04 -25.23 -30.32
CA ALA A 104 -7.10 -25.54 -31.28
C ALA A 104 -8.52 -25.26 -30.72
N ILE A 105 -8.76 -25.63 -29.46
CA ILE A 105 -10.00 -25.30 -28.74
C ILE A 105 -10.17 -23.78 -28.64
N ALA A 106 -9.13 -23.06 -28.21
CA ALA A 106 -9.15 -21.60 -28.13
C ALA A 106 -9.39 -20.94 -29.50
N ARG A 107 -8.73 -21.39 -30.58
CA ARG A 107 -8.99 -20.91 -31.95
C ARG A 107 -10.44 -21.13 -32.39
N THR A 108 -11.01 -22.28 -32.08
CA THR A 108 -12.39 -22.64 -32.48
C THR A 108 -13.44 -21.81 -31.77
N LEU A 109 -13.20 -21.43 -30.51
CA LEU A 109 -14.05 -20.51 -29.77
C LEU A 109 -13.92 -19.06 -30.28
N ARG A 110 -12.67 -18.58 -30.48
CA ARG A 110 -12.41 -17.23 -31.06
C ARG A 110 -13.14 -17.00 -32.39
N GLY A 111 -13.13 -17.99 -33.27
CA GLY A 111 -13.76 -17.90 -34.59
C GLY A 111 -15.29 -18.01 -34.61
N LYS A 112 -15.94 -18.48 -33.53
CA LYS A 112 -17.39 -18.74 -33.50
C LYS A 112 -18.21 -17.77 -32.64
N GLU A 113 -17.67 -17.25 -31.53
CA GLU A 113 -18.41 -16.39 -30.60
C GLU A 113 -18.00 -14.90 -30.67
N LEU A 114 -16.80 -14.54 -31.17
CA LEU A 114 -16.28 -13.16 -31.10
C LEU A 114 -16.07 -12.44 -32.46
N GLY A 115 -16.12 -13.16 -33.59
CA GLY A 115 -16.00 -12.53 -34.92
C GLY A 115 -14.65 -11.87 -35.24
N LEU A 116 -13.62 -12.09 -34.42
CA LEU A 116 -12.27 -11.55 -34.61
C LEU A 116 -11.57 -12.27 -35.78
N PRO A 117 -10.76 -11.56 -36.60
CA PRO A 117 -10.09 -12.17 -37.75
C PRO A 117 -9.04 -13.20 -37.29
N VAL A 118 -9.27 -14.45 -37.67
CA VAL A 118 -8.27 -15.52 -37.54
C VAL A 118 -7.18 -15.25 -38.58
N ALA A 119 -5.99 -14.85 -38.14
CA ALA A 119 -4.84 -14.71 -39.02
C ALA A 119 -4.49 -16.08 -39.64
N PRO A 120 -4.37 -16.19 -40.99
CA PRO A 120 -3.98 -17.44 -41.61
C PRO A 120 -2.51 -17.76 -41.31
N THR A 121 -2.24 -19.04 -41.07
CA THR A 121 -0.89 -19.56 -40.82
C THR A 121 0.02 -19.36 -42.02
N GLY A 122 1.17 -18.71 -41.81
CA GLY A 122 2.34 -18.80 -42.69
C GLY A 122 2.64 -17.56 -43.54
N GLN A 123 3.53 -16.69 -43.03
CA GLN A 123 4.60 -16.06 -43.84
C GLN A 123 5.66 -15.41 -42.93
N THR A 124 6.88 -15.93 -42.98
CA THR A 124 8.04 -15.40 -42.27
C THR A 124 8.54 -14.10 -42.92
N LYS A 125 8.82 -13.08 -42.09
CA LYS A 125 9.77 -12.01 -42.45
C LYS A 125 10.84 -11.90 -41.37
N SER A 126 12.08 -11.99 -41.80
CA SER A 126 13.28 -11.92 -40.98
C SER A 126 13.67 -10.46 -40.67
N GLY A 127 14.18 -10.24 -39.46
CA GLY A 127 14.75 -8.98 -39.01
C GLY A 127 15.04 -9.09 -37.51
N GLY A 128 16.26 -9.47 -37.15
CA GLY A 128 16.58 -9.93 -35.79
C GLY A 128 17.32 -8.92 -34.93
N GLN A 129 17.40 -9.23 -33.64
CA GLN A 129 18.53 -8.88 -32.77
C GLN A 129 18.63 -9.91 -31.62
N GLU A 130 19.85 -10.22 -31.23
CA GLU A 130 20.15 -11.21 -30.19
C GLU A 130 20.00 -10.61 -28.79
N GLY A 131 19.52 -11.40 -27.82
CA GLY A 131 19.43 -10.94 -26.43
C GLY A 131 18.85 -11.97 -25.46
N ALA A 132 19.74 -12.75 -24.83
CA ALA A 132 19.57 -13.52 -23.58
C ALA A 132 18.41 -14.54 -23.46
N GLN A 133 18.76 -15.70 -22.91
CA GLN A 133 17.79 -16.71 -22.46
C GLN A 133 17.01 -16.20 -21.25
N ASN A 134 15.68 -16.24 -21.32
CA ASN A 134 14.81 -16.27 -20.15
C ASN A 134 13.61 -17.17 -20.49
N ASP A 135 13.19 -18.03 -19.56
CA ASP A 135 12.15 -19.02 -19.82
C ASP A 135 10.78 -18.35 -20.01
N GLY A 136 9.96 -18.90 -20.93
CA GLY A 136 8.81 -18.22 -21.51
C GLY A 136 7.63 -17.96 -20.55
N GLU A 137 7.68 -16.85 -19.83
CA GLU A 137 6.51 -16.20 -19.22
C GLU A 137 5.66 -15.55 -20.32
N CYS A 138 4.46 -16.10 -20.56
CA CYS A 138 3.49 -15.52 -21.48
C CYS A 138 2.65 -14.46 -20.75
N GLU A 139 3.31 -13.40 -20.27
CA GLU A 139 2.62 -12.26 -19.66
C GLU A 139 2.03 -11.33 -20.73
N GLU A 140 0.77 -11.56 -21.07
CA GLU A 140 -0.18 -10.44 -21.31
C GLU A 140 -1.08 -10.34 -20.07
N ASP A 141 -0.47 -10.08 -18.90
CA ASP A 141 -1.21 -9.67 -17.71
C ASP A 141 -1.66 -8.22 -17.95
N GLU A 142 -2.97 -7.99 -18.04
CA GLU A 142 -3.52 -6.62 -17.97
C GLU A 142 -2.96 -5.99 -16.70
N ALA A 143 -2.20 -4.90 -16.83
CA ALA A 143 -1.43 -4.34 -15.72
C ALA A 143 -2.33 -4.20 -14.48
N PRO A 144 -2.00 -4.88 -13.36
CA PRO A 144 -2.91 -5.00 -12.24
C PRO A 144 -3.29 -3.62 -11.71
N ASP A 145 -4.60 -3.37 -11.55
CA ASP A 145 -5.06 -2.09 -11.04
C ASP A 145 -4.60 -1.84 -9.59
N MET A 146 -4.68 -0.60 -9.13
CA MET A 146 -4.21 -0.19 -7.80
C MET A 146 -4.83 -0.98 -6.63
N PHE A 147 -6.03 -1.57 -6.82
CA PHE A 147 -6.72 -2.34 -5.79
C PHE A 147 -6.32 -3.83 -5.78
N SER A 148 -5.47 -4.23 -6.73
CA SER A 148 -4.95 -5.58 -6.87
C SER A 148 -3.70 -5.78 -6.02
N CYS A 149 -3.65 -6.88 -5.29
CA CYS A 149 -2.45 -7.29 -4.58
C CYS A 149 -1.34 -7.66 -5.57
N GLY A 150 -0.18 -6.98 -5.52
CA GLY A 150 0.93 -7.23 -6.46
C GLY A 150 1.43 -8.69 -6.53
N LEU A 151 1.24 -9.44 -5.44
CA LEU A 151 1.58 -10.87 -5.31
C LEU A 151 0.53 -11.80 -5.96
N CYS A 152 -0.74 -11.80 -5.50
CA CYS A 152 -1.77 -12.73 -6.00
C CYS A 152 -2.63 -12.19 -7.17
N LYS A 153 -2.41 -10.94 -7.61
CA LYS A 153 -3.16 -10.22 -8.65
C LYS A 153 -4.69 -10.20 -8.47
N CYS A 154 -5.18 -10.48 -7.26
CA CYS A 154 -6.59 -10.42 -6.88
C CYS A 154 -6.88 -9.13 -6.13
N LEU A 155 -8.16 -8.75 -6.00
CA LEU A 155 -8.59 -7.67 -5.10
C LEU A 155 -7.96 -7.88 -3.71
N LEU A 156 -7.40 -6.81 -3.15
CA LEU A 156 -6.81 -6.78 -1.82
C LEU A 156 -7.82 -7.29 -0.79
N HIS A 157 -7.43 -8.30 -0.03
CA HIS A 157 -8.20 -8.89 1.05
C HIS A 157 -7.37 -8.92 2.32
N GLU A 158 -7.94 -8.40 3.41
CA GLU A 158 -7.21 -8.05 4.62
C GLU A 158 -5.93 -7.25 4.26
N PRO A 159 -6.07 -6.08 3.62
CA PRO A 159 -4.91 -5.29 3.14
C PRO A 159 -3.98 -4.96 4.31
N ALA A 160 -2.72 -5.36 4.23
CA ALA A 160 -1.68 -5.02 5.18
C ALA A 160 -0.64 -4.12 4.50
N THR A 161 -0.38 -2.96 5.11
CA THR A 161 0.61 -2.00 4.62
C THR A 161 1.96 -2.28 5.29
N LEU A 162 3.00 -2.44 4.48
CA LEU A 162 4.38 -2.62 4.94
C LEU A 162 5.00 -1.30 5.41
N ASP A 163 6.09 -1.38 6.17
CA ASP A 163 6.89 -0.21 6.58
C ASP A 163 7.38 0.63 5.40
N CYS A 164 7.50 0.04 4.20
CA CYS A 164 7.88 0.74 2.97
C CYS A 164 6.72 1.51 2.31
N GLY A 165 5.49 1.46 2.83
CA GLY A 165 4.32 2.14 2.29
C GLY A 165 3.46 1.33 1.30
N HIS A 166 3.99 0.23 0.76
CA HIS A 166 3.24 -0.66 -0.15
C HIS A 166 2.24 -1.54 0.59
N THR A 167 1.14 -1.92 -0.07
CA THR A 167 0.05 -2.69 0.54
C THR A 167 -0.24 -3.97 -0.24
N PHE A 168 -0.36 -5.09 0.48
CA PHE A 168 -0.62 -6.42 -0.07
C PHE A 168 -1.68 -7.13 0.78
N CYS A 169 -2.23 -8.26 0.33
CA CYS A 169 -3.08 -9.10 1.19
C CYS A 169 -2.26 -9.60 2.38
N LYS A 170 -2.78 -9.52 3.61
CA LYS A 170 -2.16 -10.05 4.84
C LYS A 170 -1.58 -11.46 4.62
N ARG A 171 -2.42 -12.39 4.17
CA ARG A 171 -2.04 -13.79 3.90
C ARG A 171 -0.90 -13.95 2.90
N CYS A 172 -0.75 -13.03 1.94
CA CYS A 172 0.34 -13.10 0.95
C CYS A 172 1.68 -12.59 1.53
N LEU A 173 1.67 -11.84 2.63
CA LEU A 173 2.86 -11.40 3.37
C LEU A 173 3.22 -12.31 4.56
N GLU A 174 2.44 -13.37 4.77
CA GLU A 174 2.64 -14.41 5.77
C GLU A 174 3.18 -15.71 5.15
N ASP A 175 3.51 -15.69 3.86
CA ASP A 175 4.24 -16.75 3.17
C ASP A 175 5.74 -16.57 3.43
N ASP A 176 6.40 -17.58 4.01
CA ASP A 176 7.82 -17.55 4.38
C ASP A 176 8.77 -17.33 3.18
N SER A 177 8.30 -17.51 1.94
CA SER A 177 9.06 -17.20 0.73
C SER A 177 9.18 -15.69 0.44
N VAL A 178 8.34 -14.84 1.05
CA VAL A 178 8.29 -13.40 0.79
C VAL A 178 9.23 -12.64 1.74
N THR A 179 10.51 -12.57 1.37
CA THR A 179 11.55 -11.85 2.14
C THR A 179 11.60 -10.36 1.85
N ASP A 180 11.17 -9.92 0.67
CA ASP A 180 11.35 -8.58 0.14
C ASP A 180 10.07 -8.06 -0.54
N CYS A 181 9.89 -6.74 -0.52
CA CYS A 181 8.70 -6.10 -1.07
C CYS A 181 8.68 -6.21 -2.60
N ALA A 182 7.69 -6.91 -3.16
CA ALA A 182 7.52 -7.12 -4.60
C ALA A 182 7.35 -5.83 -5.45
N SER A 183 7.25 -4.66 -4.82
CA SER A 183 7.15 -3.35 -5.51
C SER A 183 8.39 -2.46 -5.36
N CYS A 184 9.28 -2.72 -4.38
CA CYS A 184 10.41 -1.83 -4.10
C CYS A 184 11.64 -2.51 -3.48
N GLU A 185 11.68 -3.84 -3.45
CA GLU A 185 12.83 -4.67 -3.01
C GLU A 185 13.34 -4.40 -1.59
N GLN A 186 12.58 -3.68 -0.76
CA GLN A 186 12.90 -3.47 0.64
C GLN A 186 12.51 -4.70 1.46
N LYS A 187 13.40 -5.10 2.39
CA LYS A 187 13.20 -6.24 3.28
C LYS A 187 11.90 -6.13 4.06
N VAL A 188 11.16 -7.23 4.06
CA VAL A 188 9.89 -7.40 4.76
C VAL A 188 10.19 -7.97 6.15
N GLY A 189 10.20 -7.11 7.17
CA GLY A 189 10.53 -7.49 8.55
C GLY A 189 9.59 -8.58 9.09
N GLN A 190 10.14 -9.64 9.70
CA GLN A 190 9.36 -10.79 10.20
C GLN A 190 8.45 -10.39 11.37
N GLY A 191 7.16 -10.73 11.32
CA GLY A 191 6.20 -10.43 12.38
C GLY A 191 4.73 -10.57 11.95
N GLU A 192 3.81 -10.55 12.92
CA GLU A 192 2.38 -10.62 12.66
C GLU A 192 1.91 -9.39 11.86
N ARG A 193 1.20 -9.61 10.74
CA ARG A 193 0.65 -8.52 9.93
C ARG A 193 -0.72 -8.07 10.46
N ARG A 194 -0.92 -6.75 10.49
CA ARG A 194 -2.20 -6.14 10.85
C ARG A 194 -2.88 -5.57 9.61
N VAL A 195 -4.21 -5.61 9.62
CA VAL A 195 -5.04 -5.09 8.53
C VAL A 195 -5.10 -3.57 8.63
N ASN A 196 -4.81 -2.88 7.53
CA ASN A 196 -5.08 -1.48 7.33
C ASN A 196 -6.60 -1.26 7.34
N VAL A 197 -7.12 -0.74 8.46
CA VAL A 197 -8.55 -0.68 8.74
C VAL A 197 -9.27 0.24 7.76
N VAL A 198 -8.62 1.34 7.34
CA VAL A 198 -9.19 2.32 6.39
C VAL A 198 -9.29 1.69 4.99
N LEU A 199 -8.21 1.08 4.49
CA LEU A 199 -8.24 0.40 3.20
C LEU A 199 -9.21 -0.78 3.18
N SER A 200 -9.30 -1.56 4.27
CA SER A 200 -10.25 -2.67 4.35
C SER A 200 -11.71 -2.18 4.28
N GLY A 201 -12.05 -1.11 5.00
CA GLY A 201 -13.38 -0.50 4.94
C GLY A 201 -13.69 0.12 3.57
N LEU A 202 -12.70 0.77 2.94
CA LEU A 202 -12.84 1.36 1.62
C LEU A 202 -13.10 0.29 0.55
N LEU A 203 -12.33 -0.81 0.55
CA LEU A 203 -12.50 -1.92 -0.40
C LEU A 203 -13.86 -2.63 -0.21
N ASP A 204 -14.30 -2.81 1.04
CA ASP A 204 -15.63 -3.35 1.35
C ASP A 204 -16.76 -2.44 0.86
N LYS A 205 -16.58 -1.11 0.93
CA LYS A 205 -17.57 -0.13 0.45
C LYS A 205 -17.61 -0.03 -1.08
N LEU A 206 -16.45 0.05 -1.73
CA LEU A 206 -16.35 0.31 -3.18
C LEU A 206 -16.58 -0.95 -4.03
N PHE A 207 -16.23 -2.13 -3.50
CA PHE A 207 -16.25 -3.41 -4.23
C PHE A 207 -16.98 -4.50 -3.44
N GLU A 208 -18.13 -4.17 -2.84
CA GLU A 208 -18.86 -5.04 -1.88
C GLU A 208 -18.99 -6.50 -2.36
N ALA A 209 -19.48 -6.72 -3.59
CA ALA A 209 -19.66 -8.06 -4.14
C ALA A 209 -18.34 -8.81 -4.33
N GLU A 210 -17.29 -8.15 -4.83
CA GLU A 210 -15.98 -8.78 -5.07
C GLU A 210 -15.22 -9.02 -3.76
N SER A 211 -15.30 -8.11 -2.79
CA SER A 211 -14.72 -8.32 -1.46
C SER A 211 -15.40 -9.47 -0.72
N ARG A 212 -16.74 -9.55 -0.78
CA ARG A 212 -17.51 -10.68 -0.24
C ARG A 212 -17.17 -12.00 -0.93
N ALA A 213 -17.05 -12.01 -2.26
CA ALA A 213 -16.59 -13.18 -3.01
C ALA A 213 -15.16 -13.59 -2.61
N ARG A 214 -14.26 -12.61 -2.40
CA ARG A 214 -12.87 -12.86 -1.99
C ARG A 214 -12.77 -13.40 -0.55
N LYS A 215 -13.63 -12.93 0.36
CA LYS A 215 -13.81 -13.51 1.72
C LYS A 215 -14.23 -14.99 1.62
N MET A 216 -15.29 -15.27 0.87
CA MET A 216 -15.79 -16.64 0.66
C MET A 216 -14.75 -17.56 0.00
N TRP A 217 -13.97 -17.07 -0.97
CA TRP A 217 -12.86 -17.81 -1.57
C TRP A 217 -11.81 -18.20 -0.53
N VAL A 218 -11.33 -17.26 0.29
CA VAL A 218 -10.30 -17.55 1.31
C VAL A 218 -10.83 -18.52 2.38
N GLU A 219 -12.12 -18.44 2.73
CA GLU A 219 -12.80 -19.46 3.55
C GLU A 219 -12.80 -20.83 2.86
N GLY A 220 -13.17 -20.90 1.58
CA GLY A 220 -13.18 -22.14 0.78
C GLY A 220 -11.81 -22.82 0.70
N GLU A 221 -10.74 -22.05 0.46
CA GLU A 221 -9.36 -22.56 0.49
C GLU A 221 -8.95 -23.08 1.88
N ALA A 222 -9.51 -22.52 2.97
CA ALA A 222 -9.23 -22.97 4.33
C ALA A 222 -9.94 -24.29 4.66
N TRP A 223 -11.18 -24.49 4.18
CA TRP A 223 -11.89 -25.76 4.26
C TRP A 223 -11.25 -26.85 3.38
N TRP A 224 -10.83 -26.49 2.17
CA TRP A 224 -10.13 -27.40 1.26
C TRP A 224 -8.81 -27.90 1.87
N ARG A 225 -8.02 -27.01 2.50
CA ARG A 225 -6.81 -27.40 3.28
C ARG A 225 -7.10 -28.33 4.45
N ARG A 226 -8.32 -28.32 5.01
CA ARG A 226 -8.79 -29.26 6.04
C ARG A 226 -9.34 -30.59 5.47
N ARG A 227 -9.30 -30.77 4.14
CA ARG A 227 -9.91 -31.87 3.37
C ARG A 227 -11.44 -31.94 3.47
N ASP A 228 -12.08 -30.82 3.81
CA ASP A 228 -13.53 -30.72 3.82
C ASP A 228 -14.04 -30.15 2.49
N LEU A 229 -14.19 -31.05 1.51
CA LEU A 229 -14.39 -30.65 0.11
C LEU A 229 -15.81 -30.16 -0.20
N ALA A 230 -16.81 -30.61 0.56
CA ALA A 230 -18.20 -30.17 0.35
C ALA A 230 -18.40 -28.73 0.85
N GLU A 231 -17.93 -28.45 2.06
CA GLU A 231 -17.91 -27.13 2.69
C GLU A 231 -17.03 -26.16 1.89
N ALA A 232 -15.88 -26.60 1.37
CA ALA A 232 -15.09 -25.81 0.44
C ALA A 232 -15.88 -25.44 -0.82
N LEU A 233 -16.58 -26.41 -1.43
CA LEU A 233 -17.36 -26.21 -2.65
C LEU A 233 -18.54 -25.26 -2.44
N GLU A 234 -19.23 -25.34 -1.30
CA GLU A 234 -20.29 -24.39 -0.93
C GLU A 234 -19.76 -22.95 -0.91
N ARG A 235 -18.57 -22.73 -0.35
CA ARG A 235 -17.93 -21.40 -0.29
C ARG A 235 -17.48 -20.91 -1.67
N TYR A 236 -16.92 -21.78 -2.52
CA TYR A 236 -16.60 -21.42 -3.90
C TYR A 236 -17.84 -21.10 -4.74
N ASN A 237 -18.95 -21.83 -4.55
CA ASN A 237 -20.22 -21.53 -5.20
C ASN A 237 -20.73 -20.15 -4.79
N ALA A 238 -20.81 -19.88 -3.49
CA ALA A 238 -21.25 -18.57 -2.98
C ALA A 238 -20.34 -17.41 -3.45
N ALA A 239 -19.03 -17.63 -3.61
CA ALA A 239 -18.12 -16.65 -4.19
C ALA A 239 -18.40 -16.39 -5.69
N ILE A 240 -18.70 -17.44 -6.45
CA ILE A 240 -18.99 -17.34 -7.89
C ILE A 240 -20.38 -16.76 -8.15
N ASP A 241 -21.37 -17.02 -7.30
CA ASP A 241 -22.69 -16.40 -7.37
C ASP A 241 -22.63 -14.87 -7.21
N LEU A 242 -21.65 -14.37 -6.43
CA LEU A 242 -21.36 -12.94 -6.28
C LEU A 242 -20.55 -12.34 -7.45
N VAL A 243 -19.57 -13.09 -8.00
CA VAL A 243 -18.77 -12.64 -9.15
C VAL A 243 -18.62 -13.76 -10.20
N PRO A 244 -19.65 -13.97 -11.06
CA PRO A 244 -19.66 -15.08 -12.03
C PRO A 244 -18.59 -14.99 -13.12
N SER A 245 -18.06 -13.79 -13.38
CA SER A 245 -17.06 -13.49 -14.40
C SER A 245 -15.60 -13.65 -13.92
N SER A 246 -15.37 -14.08 -12.68
CA SER A 246 -14.02 -14.24 -12.13
C SER A 246 -13.36 -15.53 -12.62
N GLY A 247 -12.50 -15.41 -13.63
CA GLY A 247 -11.75 -16.55 -14.18
C GLY A 247 -10.89 -17.29 -13.16
N ARG A 248 -10.30 -16.58 -12.17
CA ARG A 248 -9.51 -17.22 -11.10
C ARG A 248 -10.39 -18.04 -10.16
N LEU A 249 -11.60 -17.59 -9.84
CA LEU A 249 -12.56 -18.37 -9.03
C LEU A 249 -13.03 -19.63 -9.76
N LEU A 250 -13.37 -19.51 -11.06
CA LEU A 250 -13.77 -20.66 -11.87
C LEU A 250 -12.66 -21.70 -12.00
N CYS A 251 -11.41 -21.28 -12.14
CA CYS A 251 -10.25 -22.19 -12.15
C CYS A 251 -10.16 -22.98 -10.83
N GLN A 252 -10.19 -22.27 -9.70
CA GLN A 252 -10.09 -22.89 -8.38
C GLN A 252 -11.27 -23.82 -8.05
N ARG A 253 -12.50 -23.47 -8.48
CA ARG A 253 -13.64 -24.40 -8.36
C ARG A 253 -13.51 -25.60 -9.30
N ALA A 254 -12.97 -25.44 -10.51
CA ALA A 254 -12.69 -26.56 -11.40
C ALA A 254 -11.68 -27.54 -10.77
N GLU A 255 -10.58 -27.03 -10.20
CA GLU A 255 -9.59 -27.83 -9.47
C GLU A 255 -10.19 -28.57 -8.26
N LEU A 256 -11.07 -27.92 -7.48
CA LEU A 256 -11.79 -28.58 -6.39
C LEU A 256 -12.76 -29.65 -6.90
N HIS A 257 -13.52 -29.37 -7.97
CA HIS A 257 -14.37 -30.37 -8.62
C HIS A 257 -13.56 -31.55 -9.16
N MET A 258 -12.33 -31.33 -9.62
CA MET A 258 -11.39 -32.37 -10.02
C MET A 258 -11.00 -33.25 -8.83
N GLU A 259 -10.61 -32.69 -7.68
CA GLU A 259 -10.31 -33.47 -6.46
C GLU A 259 -11.53 -34.27 -5.97
N MET A 260 -12.75 -33.71 -6.09
CA MET A 260 -14.00 -34.39 -5.77
C MET A 260 -14.46 -35.45 -6.80
N ARG A 261 -13.70 -35.68 -7.88
CA ARG A 261 -14.09 -36.54 -9.03
C ARG A 261 -15.38 -36.10 -9.75
N ASN A 262 -15.76 -34.82 -9.63
CA ASN A 262 -16.93 -34.19 -10.26
C ASN A 262 -16.60 -33.62 -11.65
N PHE A 263 -16.05 -34.44 -12.53
CA PHE A 263 -15.48 -34.05 -13.83
C PHE A 263 -16.43 -33.26 -14.75
N SER A 264 -17.75 -33.52 -14.66
CA SER A 264 -18.75 -32.83 -15.46
C SER A 264 -18.93 -31.35 -15.07
N GLN A 265 -18.70 -30.99 -13.81
CA GLN A 265 -18.73 -29.61 -13.33
C GLN A 265 -17.39 -28.91 -13.59
N ALA A 266 -16.26 -29.58 -13.35
CA ALA A 266 -14.95 -29.06 -13.72
C ALA A 266 -14.86 -28.67 -15.21
N ALA A 267 -15.44 -29.49 -16.11
CA ALA A 267 -15.52 -29.18 -17.53
C ALA A 267 -16.45 -27.97 -17.87
N GLN A 268 -17.49 -27.71 -17.07
CA GLN A 268 -18.36 -26.53 -17.23
C GLN A 268 -17.65 -25.24 -16.79
N ASP A 269 -16.89 -25.31 -15.69
CA ASP A 269 -16.07 -24.19 -15.22
C ASP A 269 -14.92 -23.89 -16.21
N ALA A 270 -14.24 -24.92 -16.72
CA ALA A 270 -13.22 -24.77 -17.77
C ALA A 270 -13.81 -24.15 -19.06
N ASN A 271 -15.00 -24.57 -19.50
CA ASN A 271 -15.67 -23.98 -20.66
C ASN A 271 -16.09 -22.52 -20.42
N SER A 272 -16.50 -22.18 -19.19
CA SER A 272 -16.82 -20.81 -18.79
C SER A 272 -15.56 -19.92 -18.74
N LEU A 273 -14.44 -20.47 -18.25
CA LEU A 273 -13.12 -19.81 -18.27
C LEU A 273 -12.65 -19.54 -19.72
N CYS A 274 -12.78 -20.52 -20.62
CA CYS A 274 -12.47 -20.36 -22.05
C CYS A 274 -13.25 -19.20 -22.71
N ARG A 275 -14.51 -18.99 -22.31
CA ARG A 275 -15.35 -17.89 -22.81
C ARG A 275 -14.95 -16.53 -22.25
N LEU A 276 -14.57 -16.48 -20.97
CA LEU A 276 -14.19 -15.25 -20.28
C LEU A 276 -12.77 -14.77 -20.65
N LYS A 277 -11.80 -15.68 -20.73
CA LYS A 277 -10.40 -15.37 -21.07
C LYS A 277 -9.83 -16.39 -22.09
N PRO A 278 -10.15 -16.27 -23.40
CA PRO A 278 -9.72 -17.19 -24.47
C PRO A 278 -8.20 -17.17 -24.80
N LEU A 279 -7.39 -16.48 -23.98
CA LEU A 279 -5.93 -16.40 -24.09
C LEU A 279 -5.20 -17.14 -22.94
N TRP A 280 -5.92 -17.63 -21.92
CA TRP A 280 -5.33 -18.29 -20.74
C TRP A 280 -4.94 -19.77 -20.99
N THR A 281 -4.13 -20.01 -22.01
CA THR A 281 -3.80 -21.36 -22.51
C THR A 281 -3.04 -22.23 -21.50
N LYS A 282 -2.13 -21.67 -20.68
CA LYS A 282 -1.41 -22.45 -19.64
C LYS A 282 -2.38 -22.99 -18.57
N VAL A 283 -3.20 -22.12 -17.98
CA VAL A 283 -4.21 -22.49 -16.98
C VAL A 283 -5.19 -23.53 -17.52
N LEU A 284 -5.63 -23.37 -18.77
CA LEU A 284 -6.46 -24.37 -19.44
C LEU A 284 -5.72 -25.71 -19.62
N SER A 285 -4.43 -25.72 -19.98
CA SER A 285 -3.66 -26.96 -20.12
C SER A 285 -3.50 -27.73 -18.80
N GLU A 286 -3.36 -27.03 -17.67
CA GLU A 286 -3.30 -27.64 -16.34
C GLU A 286 -4.65 -28.28 -15.96
N VAL A 287 -5.74 -27.51 -16.06
CA VAL A 287 -7.11 -28.00 -15.80
C VAL A 287 -7.44 -29.19 -16.71
N PHE A 288 -7.14 -29.11 -18.01
CA PHE A 288 -7.39 -30.23 -18.93
C PHE A 288 -6.49 -31.44 -18.66
N SER A 289 -5.22 -31.26 -18.25
CA SER A 289 -4.34 -32.39 -17.93
C SER A 289 -4.87 -33.22 -16.76
N SER A 290 -5.41 -32.57 -15.72
CA SER A 290 -5.97 -33.26 -14.55
C SER A 290 -7.26 -34.03 -14.87
N VAL A 291 -8.07 -33.57 -15.83
CA VAL A 291 -9.26 -34.31 -16.33
C VAL A 291 -8.91 -35.73 -16.81
N PHE A 292 -7.68 -35.97 -17.26
CA PHE A 292 -7.20 -37.29 -17.70
C PHE A 292 -6.53 -38.13 -16.60
N GLU A 293 -6.34 -37.63 -15.39
CA GLU A 293 -5.57 -38.33 -14.33
C GLU A 293 -6.30 -39.50 -13.65
N ASN A 294 -7.63 -39.50 -13.66
CA ASN A 294 -8.44 -40.37 -12.80
C ASN A 294 -9.25 -41.45 -13.55
N GLN A 295 -8.57 -42.23 -14.41
CA GLN A 295 -9.07 -43.54 -14.85
C GLN A 295 -8.26 -44.66 -14.18
N ASP A 296 -8.79 -45.20 -13.07
CA ASP A 296 -8.22 -46.35 -12.37
C ASP A 296 -8.22 -47.60 -13.28
N MET A 297 -7.05 -48.06 -13.72
CA MET A 297 -6.87 -49.29 -14.50
C MET A 297 -6.56 -50.49 -13.59
N PRO A 298 -7.40 -51.54 -13.55
CA PRO A 298 -7.10 -52.76 -12.80
C PRO A 298 -6.17 -53.71 -13.59
N THR A 299 -5.12 -54.19 -12.93
CA THR A 299 -4.15 -55.16 -13.48
C THR A 299 -4.80 -56.54 -13.74
N PRO A 300 -4.53 -57.22 -14.86
CA PRO A 300 -5.22 -58.47 -15.19
C PRO A 300 -4.58 -59.72 -14.54
N LEU A 301 -5.39 -60.48 -13.79
CA LEU A 301 -5.19 -61.90 -13.55
C LEU A 301 -6.48 -62.66 -13.92
N HIS A 302 -6.37 -63.60 -14.85
CA HIS A 302 -7.46 -64.45 -15.38
C HIS A 302 -7.84 -65.57 -14.38
N PRO A 303 -8.95 -66.32 -14.59
CA PRO A 303 -10.32 -65.94 -14.96
C PRO A 303 -11.37 -66.38 -13.90
N LEU A 304 -12.61 -65.86 -13.94
CA LEU A 304 -13.86 -66.67 -13.92
C LEU A 304 -15.14 -65.80 -14.01
N GLN A 305 -16.24 -66.45 -14.37
CA GLN A 305 -17.54 -65.90 -14.82
C GLN A 305 -18.33 -65.08 -13.77
N GLY A 306 -19.16 -64.13 -14.25
CA GLY A 306 -20.31 -63.58 -13.52
C GLY A 306 -20.34 -62.05 -13.47
N GLY A 307 -20.99 -61.41 -14.44
CA GLY A 307 -20.93 -59.95 -14.59
C GLY A 307 -22.04 -59.17 -13.86
N PHE A 308 -21.71 -57.95 -13.43
CA PHE A 308 -22.62 -56.80 -13.38
C PHE A 308 -21.86 -55.54 -13.82
N ALA A 309 -22.50 -54.69 -14.62
CA ALA A 309 -21.83 -53.61 -15.34
C ALA A 309 -21.67 -52.32 -14.50
N THR A 310 -20.43 -51.92 -14.24
CA THR A 310 -20.09 -50.52 -13.87
C THR A 310 -20.12 -49.66 -15.13
N ARG A 311 -20.89 -48.55 -15.10
CA ARG A 311 -21.17 -47.76 -16.30
C ARG A 311 -20.06 -46.76 -16.59
N LEU A 312 -19.47 -46.88 -17.78
CA LEU A 312 -18.62 -45.88 -18.42
C LEU A 312 -19.27 -44.49 -18.41
N ILE A 313 -18.50 -43.45 -18.09
CA ILE A 313 -18.74 -42.11 -18.65
C ILE A 313 -17.93 -42.03 -19.94
N LYS A 314 -18.62 -41.84 -21.06
CA LYS A 314 -17.99 -41.66 -22.38
C LYS A 314 -17.69 -40.16 -22.62
N PRO A 315 -16.58 -39.81 -23.31
CA PRO A 315 -16.28 -38.45 -23.77
C PRO A 315 -17.43 -37.65 -24.43
N PRO A 316 -18.43 -38.27 -25.08
CA PRO A 316 -19.69 -37.64 -25.47
C PRO A 316 -20.31 -36.61 -24.51
N ALA A 317 -20.18 -36.71 -23.18
CA ALA A 317 -20.72 -35.67 -22.29
C ALA A 317 -20.01 -34.31 -22.46
N LEU A 318 -18.68 -34.33 -22.65
CA LEU A 318 -17.87 -33.14 -22.91
C LEU A 318 -18.15 -32.60 -24.33
N ILE A 319 -18.33 -33.50 -25.31
CA ILE A 319 -18.72 -33.17 -26.70
C ILE A 319 -20.17 -32.62 -26.78
N GLN A 320 -21.07 -33.08 -25.92
CA GLN A 320 -22.48 -32.66 -25.89
C GLN A 320 -22.63 -31.28 -25.26
N SER A 321 -21.84 -30.95 -24.23
CA SER A 321 -21.71 -29.58 -23.69
C SER A 321 -21.09 -28.60 -24.69
N LEU A 322 -20.27 -29.08 -25.63
CA LEU A 322 -19.71 -28.30 -26.75
C LEU A 322 -20.67 -28.14 -27.96
N ARG A 323 -21.85 -28.78 -27.94
CA ARG A 323 -22.89 -28.60 -28.97
C ARG A 323 -24.04 -27.73 -28.43
N PRO A 324 -23.97 -26.42 -28.70
CA PRO A 324 -24.95 -25.89 -29.67
C PRO A 324 -24.33 -24.86 -30.64
N LEU A 325 -23.38 -25.27 -31.49
CA LEU A 325 -22.72 -24.38 -32.47
C LEU A 325 -22.57 -24.97 -33.90
N THR A 326 -23.57 -25.74 -34.36
CA THR A 326 -23.62 -26.31 -35.73
C THR A 326 -25.03 -26.46 -36.31
N GLN A 327 -25.85 -25.40 -36.33
CA GLN A 327 -26.97 -25.28 -37.29
C GLN A 327 -27.07 -23.83 -37.78
N LYS A 328 -27.15 -23.65 -39.10
CA LYS A 328 -27.61 -22.41 -39.77
C LYS A 328 -28.92 -22.70 -40.52
N PRO A 329 -29.82 -21.72 -40.68
CA PRO A 329 -31.19 -21.95 -41.13
C PRO A 329 -31.31 -22.05 -42.66
N GLY A 330 -32.24 -22.88 -43.17
CA GLY A 330 -32.51 -22.99 -44.61
C GLY A 330 -33.54 -24.06 -45.03
N CYS A 331 -34.78 -23.62 -45.20
CA CYS A 331 -35.96 -24.28 -45.79
C CYS A 331 -35.74 -25.30 -46.92
N SER A 332 -36.45 -26.46 -46.91
CA SER A 332 -37.58 -26.74 -47.84
C SER A 332 -38.25 -28.13 -47.70
N SER A 333 -39.52 -28.18 -48.08
CA SER A 333 -40.51 -29.28 -48.16
C SER A 333 -40.03 -30.60 -48.81
N GLN A 334 -40.56 -31.79 -48.46
CA GLN A 334 -41.91 -32.27 -48.84
C GLN A 334 -42.41 -33.47 -47.99
N ASP A 335 -43.70 -33.78 -48.17
CA ASP A 335 -44.54 -34.88 -47.64
C ASP A 335 -43.87 -36.28 -47.72
N SER A 336 -44.23 -37.34 -46.97
CA SER A 336 -45.47 -37.70 -46.24
C SER A 336 -45.13 -38.59 -45.00
N GLU A 337 -46.01 -39.26 -44.25
CA GLU A 337 -47.46 -39.53 -44.33
C GLU A 337 -48.11 -39.65 -42.92
N PHE A 338 -48.96 -40.66 -42.66
CA PHE A 338 -49.75 -40.84 -41.44
C PHE A 338 -49.72 -42.30 -40.95
N SER A 339 -49.72 -42.56 -39.64
CA SER A 339 -50.51 -43.67 -39.05
C SER A 339 -50.62 -43.64 -37.51
N VAL A 340 -51.88 -43.74 -37.08
CA VAL A 340 -52.47 -43.56 -35.74
C VAL A 340 -52.23 -44.72 -34.77
N ALA A 341 -52.13 -44.42 -33.46
CA ALA A 341 -52.72 -45.25 -32.39
C ALA A 341 -53.20 -44.38 -31.18
N LYS A 342 -54.44 -44.63 -30.73
CA LYS A 342 -55.11 -44.09 -29.51
C LYS A 342 -54.45 -44.63 -28.22
N SER A 343 -54.67 -44.17 -26.98
CA SER A 343 -55.79 -43.43 -26.32
C SER A 343 -55.30 -42.85 -24.97
N THR A 344 -55.47 -41.55 -24.63
CA THR A 344 -56.57 -40.91 -23.81
C THR A 344 -56.54 -41.20 -22.28
N PRO A 345 -56.98 -40.27 -21.40
CA PRO A 345 -56.13 -39.77 -20.30
C PRO A 345 -56.82 -39.83 -18.91
N VAL A 346 -56.42 -39.00 -17.94
CA VAL A 346 -57.31 -38.23 -17.04
C VAL A 346 -56.53 -37.13 -16.25
N ASP A 347 -57.24 -36.05 -15.96
CA ASP A 347 -56.87 -34.81 -15.24
C ASP A 347 -56.43 -35.01 -13.76
N GLY A 348 -55.91 -34.01 -13.02
CA GLY A 348 -55.67 -32.60 -13.33
C GLY A 348 -55.05 -31.81 -12.16
N SER A 349 -54.69 -30.55 -12.40
CA SER A 349 -54.08 -29.58 -11.47
C SER A 349 -55.16 -28.81 -10.66
N PRO A 350 -54.81 -27.76 -9.87
CA PRO A 350 -53.84 -27.63 -8.77
C PRO A 350 -54.51 -27.08 -7.48
N SER A 351 -53.76 -26.77 -6.41
CA SER A 351 -53.74 -25.43 -5.74
C SER A 351 -53.09 -25.45 -4.33
N GLU A 352 -52.71 -24.24 -3.88
CA GLU A 352 -52.04 -23.88 -2.63
C GLU A 352 -52.91 -24.05 -1.36
N LEU A 353 -52.27 -24.20 -0.19
CA LEU A 353 -52.27 -23.20 0.92
C LEU A 353 -51.66 -23.76 2.24
N CYS A 354 -51.31 -22.85 3.15
CA CYS A 354 -50.48 -23.08 4.35
C CYS A 354 -51.04 -24.05 5.42
N PRO A 355 -50.17 -24.65 6.27
CA PRO A 355 -50.59 -25.42 7.44
C PRO A 355 -50.86 -24.51 8.68
N PRO A 356 -51.77 -24.91 9.59
CA PRO A 356 -51.94 -24.28 10.90
C PRO A 356 -51.02 -24.89 11.98
N SER A 357 -50.67 -24.08 12.98
CA SER A 357 -49.98 -24.52 14.21
C SER A 357 -50.89 -25.31 15.15
N PRO A 358 -50.32 -26.04 16.12
CA PRO A 358 -50.87 -25.94 17.48
C PRO A 358 -49.86 -25.80 18.63
N ALA A 359 -50.31 -25.01 19.59
CA ALA A 359 -49.86 -24.69 20.95
C ALA A 359 -48.95 -25.66 21.76
N LYS A 360 -47.90 -25.03 22.33
CA LYS A 360 -47.53 -24.94 23.77
C LYS A 360 -47.42 -26.20 24.65
N SER A 361 -46.21 -26.43 25.17
CA SER A 361 -45.96 -26.82 26.58
C SER A 361 -44.55 -26.43 27.04
N ASP A 362 -44.45 -25.54 28.01
CA ASP A 362 -43.28 -25.27 28.87
C ASP A 362 -43.27 -26.26 30.07
N PRO A 363 -42.17 -26.51 30.83
CA PRO A 363 -41.17 -25.48 31.21
C PRO A 363 -39.68 -25.88 31.45
N ALA A 364 -38.88 -24.82 31.66
CA ALA A 364 -37.80 -24.66 32.65
C ALA A 364 -36.31 -24.73 32.24
N ALA A 365 -35.62 -23.64 32.62
CA ALA A 365 -34.18 -23.46 32.91
C ALA A 365 -33.16 -23.40 31.74
N GLY A 366 -32.46 -22.24 31.63
CA GLY A 366 -31.19 -22.12 30.90
C GLY A 366 -30.94 -20.76 30.21
N GLU A 367 -30.14 -19.91 30.85
CA GLU A 367 -29.17 -18.94 30.26
C GLU A 367 -29.59 -17.84 29.24
N GLY A 368 -29.03 -16.63 29.46
CA GLY A 368 -28.07 -16.11 28.47
C GLY A 368 -28.48 -15.08 27.42
N GLY A 369 -29.50 -14.23 27.63
CA GLY A 369 -29.84 -13.16 26.68
C GLY A 369 -28.86 -11.97 26.66
N SER A 370 -28.05 -11.85 25.61
CA SER A 370 -27.15 -10.71 25.38
C SER A 370 -27.92 -9.42 25.04
N LYS A 371 -27.69 -8.35 25.81
CA LYS A 371 -28.18 -7.00 25.51
C LYS A 371 -27.05 -6.11 25.00
N SER A 372 -27.40 -5.19 24.09
CA SER A 372 -26.45 -4.26 23.48
C SER A 372 -25.80 -3.35 24.52
N LEU A 373 -24.52 -3.06 24.30
CA LEU A 373 -23.70 -2.18 25.15
C LEU A 373 -24.23 -0.73 25.18
N ALA A 374 -25.07 -0.36 24.22
CA ALA A 374 -25.75 0.95 24.16
C ALA A 374 -26.73 1.18 25.32
N ASP A 375 -27.50 0.17 25.74
CA ASP A 375 -28.55 0.33 26.76
C ASP A 375 -27.96 0.49 28.18
N VAL A 376 -26.78 -0.08 28.42
CA VAL A 376 -26.06 0.02 29.70
C VAL A 376 -25.49 1.43 29.91
N LEU A 377 -25.03 2.08 28.83
CA LEU A 377 -24.46 3.44 28.89
C LEU A 377 -25.51 4.53 29.13
N ALA A 378 -26.79 4.27 28.83
CA ALA A 378 -27.87 5.24 29.02
C ALA A 378 -28.34 5.41 30.49
N SER A 379 -27.84 4.59 31.43
CA SER A 379 -28.43 4.41 32.77
C SER A 379 -27.54 4.79 33.95
N LEU A 380 -26.41 5.51 33.75
CA LEU A 380 -25.48 5.88 34.84
C LEU A 380 -25.50 7.40 35.14
N PRO A 381 -25.47 7.81 36.44
CA PRO A 381 -25.53 9.23 36.82
C PRO A 381 -24.16 9.94 36.70
N ALA A 382 -24.19 11.23 36.37
CA ALA A 382 -23.00 12.04 36.09
C ALA A 382 -22.23 12.50 37.35
N PRO A 383 -20.88 12.53 37.32
CA PRO A 383 -20.06 13.22 38.33
C PRO A 383 -19.96 14.74 38.06
N HIS A 384 -19.81 15.52 39.12
CA HIS A 384 -19.73 16.99 39.06
C HIS A 384 -18.34 17.52 38.67
N GLY A 385 -18.28 18.65 37.95
CA GLY A 385 -17.11 19.56 37.99
C GLY A 385 -16.47 20.00 36.67
N GLY A 386 -17.22 20.49 35.68
CA GLY A 386 -16.67 21.14 34.47
C GLY A 386 -16.72 22.68 34.54
N LEU A 387 -15.55 23.34 34.62
CA LEU A 387 -15.47 24.81 34.63
C LEU A 387 -15.65 25.42 33.22
N LYS A 388 -16.73 26.18 33.05
CA LYS A 388 -17.02 26.94 31.82
C LYS A 388 -16.06 28.12 31.65
N ARG A 389 -15.45 28.24 30.46
CA ARG A 389 -14.82 29.51 30.02
C ARG A 389 -15.94 30.46 29.55
N LYS A 390 -16.20 31.53 30.30
CA LYS A 390 -16.96 32.70 29.83
C LYS A 390 -16.04 33.57 28.97
N HIS A 391 -16.58 34.21 27.93
CA HIS A 391 -16.25 35.61 27.70
C HIS A 391 -17.44 36.38 27.14
N SER A 392 -17.50 37.67 27.48
CA SER A 392 -18.61 38.60 27.26
C SER A 392 -18.41 39.47 26.01
N SER A 393 -19.50 40.12 25.57
CA SER A 393 -19.55 40.98 24.40
C SER A 393 -18.91 42.36 24.62
N ASP A 394 -18.32 42.94 23.57
CA ASP A 394 -18.81 44.14 22.88
C ASP A 394 -17.78 44.63 21.84
N GLY A 395 -18.24 45.12 20.68
CA GLY A 395 -17.40 45.66 19.60
C GLY A 395 -17.80 45.11 18.22
N ALA A 396 -18.42 45.93 17.38
CA ALA A 396 -19.13 45.47 16.17
C ALA A 396 -18.34 45.64 14.85
N SER A 397 -18.31 44.59 14.03
CA SER A 397 -18.49 44.67 12.56
C SER A 397 -18.66 43.29 11.89
N ALA A 398 -19.64 43.19 10.99
CA ALA A 398 -19.89 42.14 9.98
C ALA A 398 -20.06 40.66 10.44
N PRO A 399 -21.22 40.01 10.20
CA PRO A 399 -21.39 38.57 10.40
C PRO A 399 -20.85 37.76 9.20
N PHE A 400 -19.85 36.91 9.45
CA PHE A 400 -19.49 35.83 8.54
C PHE A 400 -20.48 34.66 8.71
N ASN A 401 -21.37 34.44 7.74
CA ASN A 401 -22.17 33.23 7.66
C ASN A 401 -21.37 32.11 6.97
N PRO A 402 -21.44 30.85 7.45
CA PRO A 402 -20.93 29.71 6.69
C PRO A 402 -21.80 29.52 5.43
N PRO A 403 -21.23 29.18 4.26
CA PRO A 403 -22.02 28.95 3.06
C PRO A 403 -22.81 27.65 3.16
N SER A 404 -24.11 27.78 3.44
CA SER A 404 -25.07 26.67 3.35
C SER A 404 -25.35 26.30 1.89
N LYS A 405 -25.38 24.99 1.59
CA LYS A 405 -25.65 24.44 0.25
C LYS A 405 -26.89 25.08 -0.39
N LEU A 406 -26.73 25.61 -1.61
CA LEU A 406 -27.82 25.97 -2.50
C LEU A 406 -27.58 25.32 -3.86
N SER A 407 -28.47 24.41 -4.23
CA SER A 407 -28.48 23.73 -5.52
C SER A 407 -28.99 24.64 -6.63
N LYS A 408 -28.39 24.54 -7.82
CA LYS A 408 -28.97 24.95 -9.11
C LYS A 408 -28.60 23.94 -10.20
N PRO A 409 -29.47 23.72 -11.21
CA PRO A 409 -29.34 22.62 -12.16
C PRO A 409 -28.51 22.96 -13.42
N ASP A 410 -28.13 21.90 -14.13
CA ASP A 410 -27.58 21.74 -15.50
C ASP A 410 -27.27 22.97 -16.35
N ASP A 411 -26.08 22.99 -16.97
CA ASP A 411 -25.88 22.36 -18.29
C ASP A 411 -24.39 22.34 -18.68
N GLY A 412 -23.94 21.40 -19.54
CA GLY A 412 -22.64 21.55 -20.25
C GLY A 412 -21.55 20.49 -20.06
N ASN A 413 -21.91 19.21 -19.90
CA ASN A 413 -21.16 18.00 -20.27
C ASN A 413 -19.66 18.15 -20.69
N ALA A 414 -18.74 17.92 -19.75
CA ALA A 414 -17.30 17.72 -20.03
C ALA A 414 -16.64 16.72 -19.05
N VAL A 415 -17.32 15.61 -18.72
CA VAL A 415 -16.71 14.53 -17.93
C VAL A 415 -15.60 13.88 -18.75
N GLN A 416 -14.35 14.04 -18.32
CA GLN A 416 -13.24 13.26 -18.86
C GLN A 416 -13.42 11.79 -18.49
N LYS A 417 -14.01 11.00 -19.41
CA LYS A 417 -13.95 9.54 -19.35
C LYS A 417 -12.49 9.10 -19.53
N ALA A 418 -11.76 8.99 -18.42
CA ALA A 418 -10.54 8.21 -18.34
C ALA A 418 -10.89 6.71 -18.46
N SER A 419 -11.23 6.29 -19.67
CA SER A 419 -11.44 4.89 -20.03
C SER A 419 -10.09 4.16 -20.06
N VAL A 420 -9.58 3.81 -18.88
CA VAL A 420 -8.43 2.92 -18.75
C VAL A 420 -8.88 1.51 -19.15
N CYS A 421 -8.16 0.87 -20.08
CA CYS A 421 -8.37 -0.54 -20.41
C CYS A 421 -8.21 -1.42 -19.16
N GLY A 422 -9.12 -2.39 -18.97
CA GLY A 422 -8.95 -3.55 -18.09
C GLY A 422 -9.18 -3.38 -16.58
N GLY A 423 -9.03 -2.17 -16.01
CA GLY A 423 -9.07 -1.98 -14.54
C GLY A 423 -10.46 -1.87 -13.89
N ARG A 424 -10.56 -2.17 -12.59
CA ARG A 424 -11.77 -1.91 -11.78
C ARG A 424 -12.15 -0.42 -11.81
N ALA A 425 -13.44 -0.15 -12.06
CA ALA A 425 -14.00 1.19 -11.98
C ALA A 425 -14.57 1.47 -10.58
N VAL A 426 -14.21 2.61 -9.99
CA VAL A 426 -14.80 3.09 -8.73
C VAL A 426 -16.14 3.77 -9.02
N PRO A 427 -17.26 3.36 -8.40
CA PRO A 427 -18.55 4.05 -8.56
C PRO A 427 -18.51 5.42 -7.90
N ALA A 428 -18.72 6.49 -8.68
CA ALA A 428 -18.65 7.87 -8.18
C ALA A 428 -19.66 8.15 -7.05
N ASP A 429 -20.85 7.54 -7.11
CA ASP A 429 -21.92 7.73 -6.13
C ASP A 429 -21.63 7.11 -4.75
N LEU A 430 -20.60 6.25 -4.63
CA LEU A 430 -20.24 5.57 -3.39
C LEU A 430 -19.07 6.22 -2.64
N LEU A 431 -18.35 7.15 -3.26
CA LEU A 431 -17.19 7.80 -2.68
C LEU A 431 -17.58 9.14 -2.02
N ASP A 432 -17.37 9.25 -0.71
CA ASP A 432 -17.41 10.52 0.00
C ASP A 432 -16.00 10.88 0.48
N SER A 433 -15.65 12.17 0.38
CA SER A 433 -14.53 12.77 1.09
C SER A 433 -14.45 12.40 2.58
N GLY A 434 -15.62 12.21 3.23
CA GLY A 434 -15.76 11.77 4.61
C GLY A 434 -15.21 10.36 4.90
N ASP A 435 -15.16 9.47 3.90
CA ASP A 435 -14.59 8.11 4.05
C ASP A 435 -13.07 8.16 4.27
N LEU A 436 -12.43 9.27 3.90
CA LEU A 436 -10.98 9.45 3.87
C LEU A 436 -10.52 10.59 4.79
N GLU A 437 -11.21 10.76 5.90
CA GLU A 437 -10.82 11.68 6.97
C GLU A 437 -9.84 11.07 7.97
N CYS A 438 -8.83 11.86 8.36
CA CYS A 438 -7.94 11.51 9.45
C CYS A 438 -8.61 11.77 10.81
N SER A 439 -8.79 10.70 11.60
CA SER A 439 -9.36 10.69 12.96
C SER A 439 -8.65 11.57 14.01
N LEU A 440 -7.56 12.25 13.66
CA LEU A 440 -6.86 13.21 14.53
C LEU A 440 -7.16 14.67 14.21
N CYS A 441 -7.42 14.99 12.94
CA CYS A 441 -7.70 16.37 12.51
C CYS A 441 -9.09 16.58 11.92
N MET A 442 -9.85 15.51 11.68
CA MET A 442 -11.19 15.52 11.08
C MET A 442 -11.22 16.33 9.77
N ARG A 443 -10.24 16.01 8.91
CA ARG A 443 -10.03 16.55 7.57
C ARG A 443 -9.52 15.42 6.69
N LEU A 444 -9.67 15.57 5.37
CA LEU A 444 -9.09 14.65 4.38
C LEU A 444 -7.62 14.32 4.69
N PHE A 445 -7.27 13.04 4.53
CA PHE A 445 -5.91 12.56 4.66
C PHE A 445 -4.92 13.39 3.82
N TYR A 446 -3.82 13.77 4.44
CA TYR A 446 -2.69 14.42 3.77
C TYR A 446 -1.42 13.71 4.23
N GLU A 447 -0.68 13.15 3.26
CA GLU A 447 0.43 12.22 3.51
C GLU A 447 0.01 11.09 4.47
N PRO A 448 -0.95 10.22 4.08
CA PRO A 448 -1.44 9.15 4.92
C PRO A 448 -0.32 8.15 5.24
N VAL A 449 -0.14 7.82 6.51
CA VAL A 449 0.82 6.82 7.02
C VAL A 449 0.04 5.77 7.80
N ALA A 450 0.21 4.51 7.43
CA ALA A 450 -0.25 3.37 8.22
C ALA A 450 0.75 3.07 9.35
N THR A 451 0.22 2.77 10.52
CA THR A 451 1.00 2.28 11.66
C THR A 451 1.05 0.74 11.66
N PRO A 452 2.05 0.11 12.30
CA PRO A 452 2.12 -1.35 12.44
C PRO A 452 0.86 -1.99 13.04
N CYS A 453 0.08 -1.25 13.83
CA CYS A 453 -1.21 -1.68 14.38
C CYS A 453 -2.40 -1.60 13.38
N GLY A 454 -2.17 -1.25 12.11
CA GLY A 454 -3.21 -1.18 11.07
C GLY A 454 -3.98 0.14 10.97
N HIS A 455 -3.70 1.13 11.83
CA HIS A 455 -4.41 2.42 11.82
C HIS A 455 -3.69 3.45 10.95
N THR A 456 -4.44 4.21 10.14
CA THR A 456 -3.91 5.24 9.22
C THR A 456 -4.20 6.66 9.72
N PHE A 457 -3.21 7.55 9.60
CA PHE A 457 -3.26 8.94 10.03
C PHE A 457 -2.52 9.84 9.02
N CYS A 458 -2.79 11.15 8.98
CA CYS A 458 -1.86 12.09 8.34
C CYS A 458 -0.50 12.04 9.05
N LEU A 459 0.61 11.98 8.31
CA LEU A 459 1.99 11.91 8.83
C LEU A 459 2.23 12.91 9.97
N LYS A 460 1.97 14.20 9.73
CA LYS A 460 2.18 15.28 10.70
C LYS A 460 1.26 15.20 11.93
N CYS A 461 0.10 14.57 11.81
CA CYS A 461 -0.81 14.36 12.94
C CYS A 461 -0.31 13.22 13.83
N LEU A 462 0.14 12.11 13.22
CA LEU A 462 0.72 10.99 13.96
C LEU A 462 1.99 11.40 14.71
N GLU A 463 2.94 12.05 14.04
CA GLU A 463 4.18 12.55 14.68
C GLU A 463 3.86 13.46 15.88
N ARG A 464 2.85 14.33 15.75
CA ARG A 464 2.41 15.20 16.85
C ARG A 464 1.85 14.41 18.03
N CYS A 465 1.12 13.31 17.81
CA CYS A 465 0.66 12.45 18.90
C CYS A 465 1.83 11.69 19.56
N LEU A 466 2.74 11.14 18.75
CA LEU A 466 3.92 10.40 19.22
C LEU A 466 4.94 11.28 19.97
N ASP A 467 4.89 12.61 19.79
CA ASP A 467 5.64 13.56 20.62
C ASP A 467 5.20 13.56 22.09
N HIS A 468 3.93 13.25 22.38
CA HIS A 468 3.37 13.23 23.74
C HIS A 468 3.22 11.82 24.32
N ASN A 469 2.86 10.83 23.51
CA ASN A 469 2.62 9.46 23.94
C ASN A 469 3.00 8.52 22.80
N PRO A 470 3.95 7.57 23.00
CA PRO A 470 4.39 6.66 21.93
C PRO A 470 3.36 5.60 21.55
N ASN A 471 2.13 5.65 22.07
CA ASN A 471 1.08 4.68 21.74
C ASN A 471 0.14 5.19 20.63
N CYS A 472 -0.42 4.26 19.85
CA CYS A 472 -1.42 4.54 18.83
C CYS A 472 -2.61 5.32 19.41
N PRO A 473 -3.01 6.46 18.81
CA PRO A 473 -4.15 7.24 19.30
C PRO A 473 -5.47 6.48 19.36
N LEU A 474 -5.68 5.49 18.50
CA LEU A 474 -6.92 4.70 18.44
C LEU A 474 -6.86 3.47 19.35
N CYS A 475 -6.04 2.45 19.03
CA CYS A 475 -6.00 1.18 19.77
C CYS A 475 -5.09 1.15 21.02
N LYS A 476 -4.30 2.21 21.28
CA LYS A 476 -3.32 2.30 22.39
C LYS A 476 -2.15 1.31 22.35
N GLU A 477 -1.97 0.57 21.26
CA GLU A 477 -0.79 -0.28 21.02
C GLU A 477 0.50 0.56 21.00
N ASN A 478 1.61 0.01 21.48
CA ASN A 478 2.87 0.75 21.63
C ASN A 478 3.60 0.87 20.28
N LEU A 479 3.96 2.08 19.88
CA LEU A 479 4.63 2.42 18.62
C LEU A 479 6.04 3.00 18.85
N ALA A 480 6.69 2.74 19.99
CA ALA A 480 8.01 3.27 20.32
C ALA A 480 9.11 2.82 19.33
N GLU A 481 9.05 1.59 18.83
CA GLU A 481 9.97 1.09 17.80
C GLU A 481 9.74 1.79 16.45
N PHE A 482 8.48 2.01 16.08
CA PHE A 482 8.09 2.76 14.88
C PHE A 482 8.50 4.25 14.95
N LEU A 483 8.41 4.86 16.14
CA LEU A 483 8.96 6.19 16.44
C LEU A 483 10.49 6.21 16.34
N ALA A 484 11.15 5.13 16.74
CA ALA A 484 12.60 5.03 16.75
C ALA A 484 13.22 4.92 15.34
N THR A 485 12.61 4.14 14.45
CA THR A 485 13.08 3.99 13.06
C THR A 485 12.80 5.22 12.21
N ARG A 486 11.78 6.02 12.58
CA ARG A 486 11.25 7.14 11.78
C ARG A 486 10.87 6.76 10.34
N GLY A 487 10.56 5.48 10.12
CA GLY A 487 10.10 4.93 8.84
C GLY A 487 8.64 5.31 8.53
N TYR A 488 8.29 6.60 8.62
CA TYR A 488 6.95 7.12 8.32
C TYR A 488 6.71 7.18 6.81
N ASN A 489 6.81 6.03 6.13
CA ASN A 489 6.52 5.96 4.71
C ASN A 489 5.03 6.07 4.47
N LYS A 490 4.69 6.80 3.42
CA LYS A 490 3.30 7.07 3.05
C LYS A 490 2.67 5.82 2.47
N THR A 491 1.39 5.60 2.75
CA THR A 491 0.64 4.48 2.16
C THR A 491 0.37 4.79 0.69
N PHE A 492 1.17 4.25 -0.22
CA PHE A 492 1.15 4.61 -1.64
C PHE A 492 -0.23 4.44 -2.28
N LEU A 493 -0.93 3.35 -1.97
CA LEU A 493 -2.31 3.12 -2.44
C LEU A 493 -3.28 4.23 -1.99
N MET A 494 -3.11 4.77 -0.78
CA MET A 494 -3.94 5.89 -0.31
C MET A 494 -3.58 7.20 -1.02
N GLU A 495 -2.30 7.48 -1.26
CA GLU A 495 -1.89 8.66 -2.04
C GLU A 495 -2.39 8.58 -3.49
N GLU A 496 -2.24 7.44 -4.16
CA GLU A 496 -2.73 7.24 -5.54
C GLU A 496 -4.25 7.35 -5.61
N PHE A 497 -4.97 6.75 -4.64
CA PHE A 497 -6.43 6.85 -4.56
C PHE A 497 -6.88 8.31 -4.39
N LEU A 498 -6.33 9.02 -3.40
CA LEU A 498 -6.66 10.43 -3.14
C LEU A 498 -6.37 11.28 -4.38
N GLN A 499 -5.20 11.11 -5.01
CA GLN A 499 -4.80 11.88 -6.17
C GLN A 499 -5.67 11.61 -7.41
N ARG A 500 -6.22 10.39 -7.55
CA ARG A 500 -7.02 9.98 -8.72
C ARG A 500 -8.51 10.28 -8.57
N TYR A 501 -9.06 10.21 -7.36
CA TYR A 501 -10.51 10.30 -7.13
C TYR A 501 -10.95 11.51 -6.29
N LEU A 502 -10.06 12.13 -5.52
CA LEU A 502 -10.33 13.33 -4.67
C LEU A 502 -9.24 14.40 -4.88
N GLY A 503 -8.83 14.60 -6.13
CA GLY A 503 -7.67 15.43 -6.48
C GLY A 503 -7.85 16.91 -6.14
N ASP A 504 -9.06 17.45 -6.28
CA ASP A 504 -9.36 18.86 -5.99
C ASP A 504 -9.41 19.11 -4.47
N GLU A 505 -10.03 18.20 -3.71
CA GLU A 505 -10.06 18.25 -2.25
C GLU A 505 -8.65 18.06 -1.66
N LEU A 506 -7.84 17.18 -2.26
CA LEU A 506 -6.43 17.01 -1.89
C LEU A 506 -5.60 18.28 -2.18
N ALA A 507 -5.86 18.96 -3.30
CA ALA A 507 -5.19 20.21 -3.64
C ALA A 507 -5.53 21.34 -2.66
N GLU A 508 -6.80 21.52 -2.29
CA GLU A 508 -7.18 22.49 -1.26
C GLU A 508 -6.64 22.09 0.13
N ARG A 509 -6.67 20.79 0.46
CA ARG A 509 -6.09 20.26 1.71
C ARG A 509 -4.59 20.53 1.80
N LYS A 510 -3.86 20.45 0.68
CA LYS A 510 -2.44 20.79 0.55
C LYS A 510 -2.21 22.30 0.72
N LYS A 511 -3.01 23.14 0.04
CA LYS A 511 -2.94 24.61 0.16
C LYS A 511 -3.14 25.07 1.61
N ILE A 512 -4.13 24.53 2.32
CA ILE A 512 -4.34 24.80 3.76
C ILE A 512 -3.09 24.43 4.58
N HIS A 513 -2.44 23.31 4.26
CA HIS A 513 -1.21 22.91 4.97
C HIS A 513 -0.04 23.87 4.69
N GLU A 514 0.14 24.31 3.45
CA GLU A 514 1.17 25.28 3.07
C GLU A 514 0.94 26.65 3.74
N GLU A 515 -0.32 27.09 3.86
CA GLU A 515 -0.70 28.30 4.59
C GLU A 515 -0.44 28.18 6.11
N GLU A 516 -0.81 27.05 6.74
CA GLU A 516 -0.50 26.75 8.15
C GLU A 516 1.03 26.74 8.41
N MET A 517 1.83 26.17 7.49
CA MET A 517 3.30 26.15 7.61
C MET A 517 3.94 27.53 7.38
N LYS A 518 3.32 28.38 6.54
CA LYS A 518 3.75 29.76 6.29
C LYS A 518 3.41 30.70 7.44
N GLU A 519 2.32 30.46 8.16
CA GLU A 519 2.02 31.13 9.43
C GLU A 519 3.08 30.80 10.49
N LEU A 520 3.38 29.50 10.67
CA LEU A 520 4.35 29.00 11.64
C LEU A 520 5.80 29.42 11.36
N SER A 521 6.14 29.80 10.12
CA SER A 521 7.48 30.29 9.78
C SER A 521 7.69 31.80 10.05
N ASN A 522 6.66 32.52 10.51
CA ASN A 522 6.71 33.95 10.76
C ASN A 522 7.37 34.30 12.11
N LEU A 523 8.70 34.42 12.08
CA LEU A 523 9.57 34.75 13.22
C LEU A 523 9.42 36.18 13.79
N ASN A 524 8.36 36.92 13.42
CA ASN A 524 7.99 38.19 14.05
C ASN A 524 6.66 38.11 14.83
N GLN A 525 5.74 37.23 14.42
CA GLN A 525 4.37 37.17 14.96
C GLN A 525 4.14 35.96 15.87
N GLU A 526 4.69 34.80 15.52
CA GLU A 526 4.50 33.53 16.24
C GLU A 526 5.83 32.86 16.58
N VAL A 527 6.78 33.62 17.14
CA VAL A 527 8.08 33.06 17.55
C VAL A 527 7.86 31.97 18.59
N PRO A 528 8.30 30.72 18.35
CA PRO A 528 8.29 29.70 19.39
C PRO A 528 9.27 30.07 20.50
N ILE A 529 8.82 30.03 21.76
CA ILE A 529 9.63 30.40 22.93
C ILE A 529 9.94 29.17 23.78
N PHE A 530 11.23 28.89 23.92
CA PHE A 530 11.78 27.96 24.90
C PHE A 530 12.05 28.72 26.20
N VAL A 531 11.46 28.26 27.31
CA VAL A 531 11.62 28.91 28.62
C VAL A 531 12.59 28.10 29.46
N CYS A 532 13.80 28.62 29.68
CA CYS A 532 14.84 27.92 30.45
C CYS A 532 15.90 28.85 31.07
N THR A 533 16.85 29.33 30.27
CA THR A 533 18.06 30.02 30.75
C THR A 533 18.36 31.28 29.95
N MET A 534 19.29 32.11 30.42
CA MET A 534 19.79 33.25 29.66
C MET A 534 20.60 32.75 28.45
N ALA A 535 20.21 33.22 27.26
CA ALA A 535 20.99 33.10 26.04
C ALA A 535 21.47 34.48 25.58
N PHE A 536 22.59 34.52 24.85
CA PHE A 536 23.22 35.75 24.38
C PHE A 536 23.66 35.60 22.92
N PRO A 537 23.67 36.69 22.12
CA PRO A 537 24.21 36.68 20.77
C PRO A 537 25.64 36.11 20.73
N THR A 538 25.96 35.37 19.67
CA THR A 538 27.23 34.66 19.41
C THR A 538 27.59 33.52 20.35
N ILE A 539 26.83 33.27 21.43
CA ILE A 539 27.16 32.24 22.43
C ILE A 539 26.48 30.92 22.09
N PRO A 540 27.21 29.78 22.06
CA PRO A 540 26.62 28.46 21.92
C PRO A 540 25.71 28.11 23.09
N CYS A 541 24.58 27.48 22.81
CA CYS A 541 23.61 27.02 23.81
C CYS A 541 23.14 25.60 23.45
N PRO A 542 23.91 24.55 23.79
CA PRO A 542 23.51 23.17 23.58
C PRO A 542 22.38 22.79 24.54
N LEU A 543 21.28 22.25 24.01
CA LEU A 543 20.08 21.90 24.77
C LEU A 543 19.79 20.39 24.67
N HIS A 544 19.37 19.79 25.78
CA HIS A 544 18.77 18.46 25.80
C HIS A 544 17.25 18.59 25.99
N VAL A 545 16.50 18.35 24.93
CA VAL A 545 15.06 18.56 24.85
C VAL A 545 14.35 17.22 25.04
N PHE A 546 13.62 17.08 26.14
CA PHE A 546 12.87 15.87 26.49
C PHE A 546 11.38 16.10 26.70
N GLU A 547 10.94 17.32 27.03
CA GLU A 547 9.52 17.64 27.20
C GLU A 547 8.76 17.56 25.85
N PRO A 548 7.62 16.84 25.78
CA PRO A 548 6.80 16.71 24.58
C PRO A 548 6.50 18.00 23.81
N ARG A 549 6.10 19.06 24.52
CA ARG A 549 5.78 20.36 23.92
C ARG A 549 6.97 20.99 23.19
N TYR A 550 8.19 20.80 23.71
CA TYR A 550 9.39 21.34 23.11
C TYR A 550 9.97 20.42 22.03
N ARG A 551 9.74 19.09 22.11
CA ARG A 551 10.02 18.17 20.99
C ARG A 551 9.25 18.58 19.74
N LEU A 552 7.95 18.82 19.87
CA LEU A 552 7.08 19.38 18.82
C LEU A 552 7.59 20.74 18.32
N MET A 553 7.96 21.63 19.23
CA MET A 553 8.48 22.97 18.91
C MET A 553 9.74 22.91 18.04
N ILE A 554 10.76 22.14 18.46
CA ILE A 554 12.01 21.96 17.71
C ILE A 554 11.75 21.31 16.35
N ARG A 555 10.91 20.27 16.31
CA ARG A 555 10.55 19.61 15.05
C ARG A 555 9.90 20.59 14.06
N ARG A 556 8.96 21.42 14.50
CA ARG A 556 8.35 22.47 13.67
C ARG A 556 9.34 23.54 13.22
N SER A 557 10.27 23.97 14.08
CA SER A 557 11.34 24.89 13.67
C SER A 557 12.21 24.30 12.55
N MET A 558 12.42 22.98 12.53
CA MET A 558 13.12 22.30 11.43
C MET A 558 12.24 22.14 10.18
N GLU A 559 10.97 21.74 10.33
CA GLU A 559 10.00 21.52 9.23
C GLU A 559 9.64 22.81 8.48
N THR A 560 9.48 23.93 9.21
CA THR A 560 9.22 25.27 8.62
C THR A 560 10.46 25.85 7.89
N GLY A 561 11.62 25.20 8.01
CA GLY A 561 12.89 25.71 7.49
C GLY A 561 13.48 26.90 8.27
N THR A 562 12.76 27.48 9.23
CA THR A 562 13.23 28.61 10.04
C THR A 562 14.49 28.28 10.82
N LYS A 563 14.56 27.07 11.38
CA LYS A 563 15.64 26.59 12.26
C LYS A 563 15.95 27.55 13.41
N GLN A 564 14.96 28.35 13.83
CA GLN A 564 15.10 29.38 14.86
C GLN A 564 13.97 29.29 15.89
N PHE A 565 14.28 29.68 17.12
CA PHE A 565 13.32 29.85 18.21
C PHE A 565 13.87 30.82 19.27
N GLY A 566 13.00 31.52 19.98
CA GLY A 566 13.40 32.42 21.04
C GLY A 566 13.70 31.68 22.35
N MET A 567 14.74 32.12 23.06
CA MET A 567 15.04 31.67 24.42
C MET A 567 14.79 32.81 25.41
N CYS A 568 14.00 32.54 26.44
CA CYS A 568 13.71 33.44 27.54
C CYS A 568 13.90 32.72 28.89
N ILE A 569 14.18 33.49 29.95
CA ILE A 569 14.05 32.98 31.33
C ILE A 569 12.57 32.99 31.75
N ALA A 570 12.25 32.14 32.73
CA ALA A 570 10.93 32.09 33.33
C ALA A 570 10.58 33.40 34.06
N ASP A 571 9.30 33.76 34.04
CA ASP A 571 8.71 34.83 34.83
C ASP A 571 7.45 34.28 35.53
N GLU A 572 7.34 34.47 36.85
CA GLU A 572 6.27 33.86 37.65
C GLU A 572 4.86 34.38 37.32
N LEU A 573 4.76 35.58 36.74
CA LEU A 573 3.48 36.25 36.45
C LEU A 573 3.08 36.11 34.97
N LYS A 574 4.06 36.11 34.06
CA LYS A 574 3.86 36.08 32.60
C LYS A 574 4.16 34.72 31.96
N GLY A 575 4.79 33.81 32.69
CA GLY A 575 5.37 32.57 32.18
C GLY A 575 6.83 32.76 31.73
N PHE A 576 7.12 33.82 30.97
CA PHE A 576 8.49 34.16 30.53
C PHE A 576 8.75 35.67 30.50
N ALA A 577 10.04 36.03 30.49
CA ALA A 577 10.49 37.42 30.51
C ALA A 577 10.16 38.18 29.20
N ASP A 578 10.00 39.51 29.29
CA ASP A 578 9.71 40.37 28.12
C ASP A 578 10.91 40.58 27.17
N TYR A 579 12.05 39.95 27.44
CA TYR A 579 13.28 40.06 26.65
C TYR A 579 13.93 38.68 26.51
N GLY A 580 14.57 38.44 25.38
CA GLY A 580 15.21 37.16 25.08
C GLY A 580 16.23 37.24 23.94
N CYS A 581 16.77 36.08 23.59
CA CYS A 581 17.68 35.93 22.45
C CYS A 581 17.15 34.85 21.50
N MET A 582 17.13 35.16 20.21
CA MET A 582 16.83 34.21 19.15
C MET A 582 17.99 33.24 19.00
N LEU A 583 17.71 31.95 19.14
CA LEU A 583 18.67 30.87 18.94
C LEU A 583 18.52 30.31 17.53
N GLN A 584 19.64 30.14 16.83
CA GLN A 584 19.74 29.42 15.56
C GLN A 584 20.20 27.99 15.84
N VAL A 585 19.40 27.02 15.38
CA VAL A 585 19.76 25.61 15.38
C VAL A 585 20.86 25.36 14.35
N ARG A 586 21.94 24.70 14.79
CA ARG A 586 23.07 24.25 13.97
C ARG A 586 22.96 22.78 13.60
N ASP A 587 22.70 21.93 14.59
CA ASP A 587 22.56 20.48 14.45
C ASP A 587 21.47 19.96 15.40
N VAL A 588 20.81 18.86 15.03
CA VAL A 588 19.82 18.17 15.87
C VAL A 588 20.00 16.67 15.79
N LYS A 589 20.26 16.05 16.94
CA LYS A 589 20.33 14.60 17.10
C LYS A 589 19.09 14.12 17.82
N PHE A 590 18.18 13.49 17.09
CA PHE A 590 16.99 12.85 17.63
C PHE A 590 17.34 11.45 18.16
N PHE A 591 16.71 11.05 19.27
CA PHE A 591 16.83 9.73 19.87
C PHE A 591 15.58 8.88 19.61
N PRO A 592 15.69 7.53 19.74
CA PRO A 592 14.57 6.60 19.61
C PRO A 592 13.31 6.92 20.43
N ASP A 593 13.48 7.40 21.66
CA ASP A 593 12.39 7.83 22.55
C ASP A 593 11.81 9.21 22.22
N GLY A 594 12.31 9.83 21.14
CA GLY A 594 11.94 11.14 20.64
C GLY A 594 12.51 12.33 21.42
N ARG A 595 13.40 12.11 22.40
CA ARG A 595 14.26 13.19 22.92
C ARG A 595 15.16 13.73 21.80
N SER A 596 15.72 14.92 21.99
CA SER A 596 16.78 15.42 21.11
C SER A 596 17.87 16.19 21.86
N VAL A 597 19.10 16.10 21.35
CA VAL A 597 20.15 17.09 21.63
C VAL A 597 20.17 18.07 20.46
N VAL A 598 20.05 19.35 20.78
CA VAL A 598 19.98 20.46 19.83
C VAL A 598 21.22 21.33 20.07
N ASP A 599 22.11 21.43 19.08
CA ASP A 599 23.17 22.44 19.11
C ASP A 599 22.62 23.75 18.56
N THR A 600 22.82 24.84 19.31
CA THR A 600 22.33 26.17 18.91
C THR A 600 23.36 27.26 19.20
N ILE A 601 23.21 28.40 18.53
CA ILE A 601 23.96 29.61 18.81
C ILE A 601 22.99 30.79 18.91
N GLY A 602 23.19 31.70 19.87
CA GLY A 602 22.45 32.95 19.91
C GLY A 602 22.79 33.84 18.71
N VAL A 603 21.78 34.44 18.09
CA VAL A 603 21.93 35.30 16.91
C VAL A 603 21.57 36.73 17.24
N SER A 604 20.32 36.97 17.62
CA SER A 604 19.80 38.32 17.82
C SER A 604 19.01 38.48 19.10
N ARG A 605 18.93 39.70 19.63
CA ARG A 605 18.09 40.02 20.79
C ARG A 605 16.70 40.44 20.34
N PHE A 606 15.72 40.20 21.21
CA PHE A 606 14.37 40.66 20.98
C PHE A 606 13.67 41.11 22.26
N LYS A 607 12.64 41.92 22.08
CA LYS A 607 11.64 42.30 23.06
C LYS A 607 10.31 41.65 22.70
N VAL A 608 9.59 41.14 23.70
CA VAL A 608 8.24 40.60 23.56
C VAL A 608 7.24 41.76 23.48
N ILE A 609 6.41 41.76 22.43
CA ILE A 609 5.32 42.71 22.24
C ILE A 609 4.00 42.13 22.75
N SER A 610 3.76 40.84 22.52
CA SER A 610 2.64 40.11 23.11
C SER A 610 2.98 38.64 23.36
N HIS A 611 2.55 38.14 24.50
CA HIS A 611 2.68 36.75 24.92
C HIS A 611 1.57 35.88 24.31
N GLY A 612 1.89 34.65 23.95
CA GLY A 612 0.97 33.67 23.36
C GLY A 612 1.31 32.24 23.75
N GLN A 613 0.50 31.28 23.30
CA GLN A 613 0.73 29.85 23.50
C GLN A 613 0.12 29.06 22.34
N ARG A 614 0.87 28.11 21.78
CA ARG A 614 0.41 27.20 20.73
C ARG A 614 0.82 25.77 21.10
N ASP A 615 -0.14 24.85 21.08
CA ASP A 615 0.08 23.41 21.30
C ASP A 615 0.93 23.04 22.55
N GLY A 616 0.77 23.83 23.62
CA GLY A 616 1.40 23.60 24.93
C GLY A 616 2.73 24.32 25.17
N TYR A 617 3.40 24.83 24.12
CA TYR A 617 4.59 25.69 24.25
C TYR A 617 4.24 27.18 24.09
N HIS A 618 5.08 28.06 24.61
CA HIS A 618 4.88 29.50 24.55
C HIS A 618 5.20 30.05 23.16
N THR A 619 4.46 31.07 22.72
CA THR A 619 4.76 31.84 21.52
C THR A 619 4.84 33.33 21.84
N ALA A 620 5.50 34.11 20.99
CA ALA A 620 5.58 35.55 21.15
C ALA A 620 5.50 36.28 19.80
N LYS A 621 4.80 37.42 19.81
CA LYS A 621 5.08 38.49 18.86
C LYS A 621 6.27 39.28 19.39
N ILE A 622 7.27 39.54 18.54
CA ILE A 622 8.52 40.19 18.96
C ILE A 622 8.86 41.43 18.14
N GLU A 623 9.78 42.22 18.70
CA GLU A 623 10.52 43.30 18.06
C GLU A 623 12.01 43.01 18.28
N TYR A 624 12.81 42.94 17.20
CA TYR A 624 14.26 42.76 17.32
C TYR A 624 14.93 44.00 17.91
N LEU A 625 16.03 43.81 18.65
CA LEU A 625 16.73 44.87 19.37
C LEU A 625 18.13 45.11 18.79
N GLU A 626 18.30 46.28 18.19
CA GLU A 626 19.60 46.76 17.70
C GLU A 626 20.16 47.85 18.62
N ASP A 627 21.48 47.96 18.65
CA ASP A 627 22.17 49.02 19.38
C ASP A 627 22.16 50.35 18.62
N ARG A 628 21.74 51.40 19.33
CA ARG A 628 21.70 52.76 18.80
C ARG A 628 23.12 53.24 18.51
N LYS A 629 23.39 53.54 17.25
CA LYS A 629 24.67 54.10 16.82
C LYS A 629 24.82 55.54 17.29
N VAL A 630 26.05 55.89 17.70
CA VAL A 630 26.46 57.24 18.07
C VAL A 630 27.57 57.74 17.15
N GLU A 631 27.62 59.06 16.97
CA GLU A 631 28.54 59.77 16.08
C GLU A 631 29.21 60.94 16.81
N GLY A 632 30.18 61.60 16.18
CA GLY A 632 30.82 62.80 16.73
C GLY A 632 31.56 62.57 18.05
N GLU A 633 31.37 63.47 19.03
CA GLU A 633 32.05 63.41 20.34
C GLU A 633 31.65 62.18 21.16
N ASP A 634 30.37 61.76 21.10
CA ASP A 634 29.88 60.56 21.80
C ASP A 634 30.55 59.28 21.28
N LEU A 635 30.87 59.21 19.98
CA LEU A 635 31.65 58.11 19.41
C LEU A 635 33.08 58.07 19.96
N VAL A 636 33.73 59.24 20.10
CA VAL A 636 35.07 59.32 20.68
C VAL A 636 35.08 58.91 22.16
N GLU A 637 34.04 59.24 22.92
CA GLU A 637 33.88 58.76 24.30
C GLU A 637 33.59 57.25 24.36
N LEU A 638 32.69 56.76 23.48
CA LEU A 638 32.34 55.33 23.39
C LEU A 638 33.57 54.47 23.07
N LEU A 639 34.41 54.87 22.11
CA LEU A 639 35.63 54.14 21.75
C LEU A 639 36.62 54.06 22.93
N LYS A 640 36.84 55.18 23.65
CA LYS A 640 37.68 55.20 24.86
C LYS A 640 37.12 54.30 25.96
N LEU A 641 35.80 54.29 26.15
CA LEU A 641 35.12 53.44 27.12
C LEU A 641 35.20 51.95 26.73
N HIS A 642 34.99 51.63 25.45
CA HIS A 642 35.09 50.28 24.89
C HIS A 642 36.48 49.70 25.12
N ASP A 643 37.53 50.44 24.75
CA ASP A 643 38.92 50.04 24.92
C ASP A 643 39.25 49.80 26.40
N SER A 644 38.89 50.76 27.27
CA SER A 644 39.11 50.63 28.71
C SER A 644 38.36 49.45 29.32
N ALA A 645 37.13 49.17 28.87
CA ALA A 645 36.32 48.05 29.35
C ALA A 645 36.87 46.69 28.87
N TYR A 646 37.31 46.61 27.61
CA TYR A 646 37.96 45.41 27.07
C TYR A 646 39.26 45.09 27.80
N GLU A 647 40.11 46.08 28.05
CA GLU A 647 41.34 45.90 28.84
C GLU A 647 41.04 45.40 30.26
N GLN A 648 40.03 45.96 30.93
CA GLN A 648 39.58 45.47 32.24
C GLN A 648 39.06 44.02 32.18
N ALA A 649 38.32 43.64 31.13
CA ALA A 649 37.85 42.28 30.92
C ALA A 649 39.00 41.29 30.68
N ASN A 650 39.96 41.66 29.83
CA ASN A 650 41.15 40.86 29.55
C ASN A 650 42.06 40.71 30.79
N ASN A 651 42.27 41.79 31.54
CA ASN A 651 43.03 41.76 32.79
C ASN A 651 42.34 40.90 33.86
N TRP A 652 41.01 40.96 33.97
CA TRP A 652 40.25 40.07 34.82
C TRP A 652 40.43 38.60 34.39
N PHE A 653 40.17 38.27 33.12
CA PHE A 653 40.27 36.90 32.59
C PHE A 653 41.68 36.31 32.70
N THR A 654 42.72 37.11 32.47
CA THR A 654 44.12 36.68 32.64
C THR A 654 44.52 36.51 34.11
N SER A 655 43.88 37.23 35.04
CA SER A 655 44.08 37.07 36.49
C SER A 655 43.33 35.89 37.13
N LEU A 656 42.44 35.22 36.39
CA LEU A 656 41.75 34.02 36.87
C LEU A 656 42.74 32.87 37.11
N LYS A 657 42.44 32.05 38.12
CA LYS A 657 43.17 30.81 38.39
C LYS A 657 43.02 29.84 37.21
N ASP A 658 44.08 29.08 36.93
CA ASP A 658 44.14 28.18 35.77
C ASP A 658 42.96 27.20 35.72
N ASN A 659 42.53 26.65 36.86
CA ASN A 659 41.39 25.74 36.91
C ASN A 659 40.07 26.38 36.42
N MET A 660 39.77 27.60 36.85
CA MET A 660 38.61 28.36 36.37
C MET A 660 38.76 28.73 34.89
N LYS A 661 39.97 29.15 34.50
CA LYS A 661 40.29 29.55 33.13
C LYS A 661 40.12 28.39 32.15
N SER A 662 40.62 27.20 32.48
CA SER A 662 40.44 25.98 31.68
C SER A 662 38.98 25.56 31.56
N GLN A 663 38.17 25.68 32.62
CA GLN A 663 36.73 25.40 32.56
C GLN A 663 36.01 26.37 31.61
N ILE A 664 36.31 27.66 31.70
CA ILE A 664 35.74 28.69 30.81
C ILE A 664 36.12 28.41 29.35
N LEU A 665 37.41 28.19 29.08
CA LEU A 665 37.90 27.88 27.73
C LEU A 665 37.25 26.61 27.15
N SER A 666 37.00 25.59 27.97
CA SER A 666 36.37 24.34 27.54
C SER A 666 34.89 24.46 27.20
N HIS A 667 34.17 25.47 27.71
CA HIS A 667 32.72 25.60 27.53
C HIS A 667 32.32 26.80 26.64
N PHE A 668 32.99 27.94 26.80
CA PHE A 668 32.71 29.18 26.08
C PHE A 668 33.79 29.56 25.07
N GLY A 669 34.89 28.80 24.97
CA GLY A 669 36.04 29.15 24.14
C GLY A 669 36.85 30.33 24.71
N HIS A 670 37.72 30.90 23.86
CA HIS A 670 38.54 32.06 24.21
C HIS A 670 37.71 33.36 24.22
N LEU A 671 38.13 34.33 25.05
CA LEU A 671 37.65 35.71 24.98
C LEU A 671 37.83 36.23 23.54
N PRO A 672 36.75 36.64 22.84
CA PRO A 672 36.85 37.18 21.49
C PRO A 672 37.76 38.41 21.42
N SER A 673 38.44 38.60 20.30
CA SER A 673 39.30 39.76 20.06
C SER A 673 38.49 41.06 20.09
N LYS A 674 39.13 42.16 20.54
CA LYS A 674 38.54 43.51 20.52
C LYS A 674 38.14 43.91 19.09
N ASP A 675 36.87 44.21 18.89
CA ASP A 675 36.34 44.69 17.61
C ASP A 675 36.95 46.07 17.25
N PRO A 676 37.44 46.30 16.01
CA PRO A 676 37.97 47.60 15.59
C PRO A 676 36.90 48.69 15.50
N ASP A 677 35.69 48.32 15.05
CA ASP A 677 34.48 49.14 15.13
C ASP A 677 33.45 48.41 16.00
N PRO A 678 33.22 48.88 17.24
CA PRO A 678 32.27 48.24 18.15
C PRO A 678 30.79 48.47 17.75
N GLN A 679 30.51 49.28 16.72
CA GLN A 679 29.17 49.54 16.18
C GLN A 679 28.92 48.86 14.81
N ALA A 680 29.85 48.01 14.35
CA ALA A 680 29.76 47.31 13.08
C ALA A 680 28.58 46.32 13.05
N TYR A 681 28.31 45.64 14.18
CA TYR A 681 27.25 44.63 14.32
C TYR A 681 26.03 45.20 15.08
N PRO A 682 24.78 44.89 14.68
CA PRO A 682 23.58 45.37 15.36
C PRO A 682 23.46 44.96 16.84
N GLU A 683 24.05 43.82 17.19
CA GLU A 683 24.10 43.30 18.57
C GLU A 683 25.27 43.87 19.39
N GLY A 684 26.14 44.69 18.80
CA GLY A 684 27.37 45.16 19.42
C GLY A 684 28.47 44.08 19.56
N PRO A 685 29.55 44.37 20.31
CA PRO A 685 30.76 43.54 20.36
C PRO A 685 30.55 42.14 20.93
N ALA A 686 31.03 41.10 20.24
CA ALA A 686 30.85 39.70 20.66
C ALA A 686 31.48 39.40 22.04
N TRP A 687 32.60 40.06 22.36
CA TRP A 687 33.27 39.91 23.65
C TRP A 687 32.41 40.37 24.84
N CYS A 688 31.49 41.32 24.65
CA CYS A 688 30.55 41.75 25.70
C CYS A 688 29.60 40.62 26.09
N TRP A 689 29.08 39.90 25.09
CA TRP A 689 28.16 38.77 25.27
C TRP A 689 28.85 37.57 25.89
N TRP A 690 30.06 37.26 25.42
CA TRP A 690 30.92 36.24 26.01
C TRP A 690 31.18 36.52 27.50
N LEU A 691 31.52 37.77 27.82
CA LEU A 691 31.81 38.15 29.20
C LEU A 691 30.56 38.06 30.09
N LEU A 692 29.38 38.42 29.59
CA LEU A 692 28.11 38.31 30.34
C LEU A 692 27.67 36.86 30.56
N ALA A 693 28.00 35.94 29.66
CA ALA A 693 27.77 34.51 29.81
C ALA A 693 28.71 33.85 30.84
N VAL A 694 29.96 34.35 30.94
CA VAL A 694 31.00 33.80 31.82
C VAL A 694 30.98 34.40 33.23
N LEU A 695 30.53 35.65 33.40
CA LEU A 695 30.48 36.31 34.71
C LEU A 695 29.40 35.68 35.63
N PRO A 696 29.69 35.49 36.93
CA PRO A 696 28.75 34.91 37.90
C PRO A 696 27.70 35.95 38.33
N LEU A 697 26.79 36.27 37.41
CA LEU A 697 25.69 37.21 37.59
C LEU A 697 24.37 36.46 37.77
N GLU A 698 23.46 37.04 38.55
CA GLU A 698 22.07 36.58 38.59
C GLU A 698 21.37 36.86 37.25
N SER A 699 20.54 35.92 36.81
CA SER A 699 19.80 35.98 35.53
C SER A 699 19.02 37.29 35.34
N ARG A 700 18.49 37.89 36.42
CA ARG A 700 17.78 39.18 36.36
C ARG A 700 18.71 40.37 36.04
N ALA A 701 19.95 40.34 36.52
CA ALA A 701 20.98 41.32 36.16
C ALA A 701 21.44 41.13 34.70
N GLN A 702 21.67 39.88 34.29
CA GLN A 702 21.98 39.53 32.89
C GLN A 702 20.87 40.00 31.92
N LEU A 703 19.60 39.74 32.24
CA LEU A 703 18.44 40.19 31.47
C LEU A 703 18.38 41.72 31.35
N THR A 704 18.64 42.43 32.45
CA THR A 704 18.67 43.91 32.46
C THR A 704 19.74 44.45 31.49
N ILE A 705 20.89 43.78 31.39
CA ILE A 705 21.99 44.19 30.48
C ILE A 705 21.69 43.77 29.03
N LEU A 706 21.08 42.60 28.81
CA LEU A 706 20.60 42.13 27.51
C LEU A 706 19.60 43.13 26.88
N ALA A 707 18.69 43.65 27.69
CA ALA A 707 17.63 44.58 27.28
C ALA A 707 18.10 46.01 26.92
N MET A 708 19.37 46.37 27.19
CA MET A 708 19.91 47.69 26.86
C MET A 708 20.10 47.84 25.35
N ASN A 709 19.68 48.96 24.75
CA ASN A 709 19.91 49.32 23.34
C ASN A 709 20.97 50.43 23.17
N SER A 710 21.76 50.69 24.22
CA SER A 710 22.85 51.65 24.27
C SER A 710 24.12 50.91 24.65
N LEU A 711 25.08 50.86 23.72
CA LEU A 711 26.36 50.20 23.97
C LEU A 711 27.18 50.91 25.06
N LYS A 712 27.08 52.25 25.13
CA LYS A 712 27.70 53.07 26.19
C LYS A 712 27.23 52.62 27.58
N ASP A 713 25.91 52.47 27.76
CA ASP A 713 25.33 52.02 29.03
C ASP A 713 25.67 50.56 29.35
N ARG A 714 25.67 49.69 28.33
CA ARG A 714 26.08 48.28 28.48
C ARG A 714 27.52 48.16 28.97
N LEU A 715 28.44 48.93 28.38
CA LEU A 715 29.85 48.97 28.77
C LEU A 715 30.04 49.53 30.18
N ILE A 716 29.27 50.56 30.59
CA ILE A 716 29.26 51.07 31.96
C ILE A 716 28.78 50.00 32.94
N ALA A 717 27.71 49.27 32.61
CA ALA A 717 27.19 48.18 33.44
C ALA A 717 28.21 47.04 33.59
N ILE A 718 28.78 46.56 32.48
CA ILE A 718 29.84 45.54 32.46
C ILE A 718 31.03 45.99 33.32
N ARG A 719 31.49 47.24 33.17
CA ARG A 719 32.61 47.78 33.96
C ARG A 719 32.31 47.81 35.46
N ARG A 720 31.09 48.18 35.86
CA ARG A 720 30.65 48.14 37.28
C ARG A 720 30.67 46.71 37.82
N VAL A 721 30.23 45.72 37.03
CA VAL A 721 30.31 44.30 37.42
C VAL A 721 31.76 43.84 37.55
N LEU A 722 32.63 44.14 36.59
CA LEU A 722 34.05 43.79 36.66
C LEU A 722 34.72 44.38 37.91
N ILE A 723 34.45 45.64 38.26
CA ILE A 723 34.94 46.28 39.49
C ILE A 723 34.41 45.55 40.74
N PHE A 724 33.14 45.11 40.74
CA PHE A 724 32.57 44.37 41.87
C PHE A 724 33.19 42.97 42.03
N VAL A 725 33.39 42.23 40.93
CA VAL A 725 33.95 40.87 40.93
C VAL A 725 35.45 40.86 41.21
N THR A 726 36.19 41.91 40.81
CA THR A 726 37.64 42.04 41.09
C THR A 726 37.95 42.58 42.49
N ARG A 727 36.99 43.23 43.17
CA ARG A 727 37.15 43.61 44.57
C ARG A 727 37.21 42.36 45.45
N LYS A 728 38.41 42.03 45.92
CA LYS A 728 38.64 41.00 46.94
C LYS A 728 37.66 41.21 48.10
N ARG A 729 36.72 40.27 48.32
CA ARG A 729 36.00 40.21 49.59
C ARG A 729 37.05 40.02 50.69
N PRO A 730 37.11 40.89 51.72
CA PRO A 730 37.86 40.56 52.92
C PRO A 730 37.29 39.24 53.50
N ARG A 731 38.18 38.33 53.89
CA ARG A 731 37.84 37.08 54.56
C ARG A 731 37.51 37.33 56.02
#